data_AF-A0A960IMI9-F1
#
_entry.id   AF-A0A960IMI9-F1
#
_cell.length_a   1.000
_cell.length_b   1.000
_cell.length_c   1.000
_cell.angle_alpha   90.00
_cell.angle_beta   90.00
_cell.angle_gamma   90.00
#
_symmetry.space_group_name_H-M   'P 1'
#
loop_
_entity.id
_entity.type
_entity.pdbx_description
1 polymer ?
#
loop_
_entity_poly.entity_id
_entity_poly.type
_entity_poly.pdbx_seq_one_letter_code
_entity_poly.pdbx_strand_id
1 'polypeptide(L)'
;MRGFALLLVRELRRRLPAHLVSLGLALVTLLVPSFLGRASGAHAAEVRGAVAVGLALLWSLALAFIEGLGFLAGDLREGRLAFDFRLPIASIAIWAGRLVAAAASVASAAILILGPTAATGADLAWGLQGLLELVLGNSGLALHSPQVIVSILLLAVVLALDLVGLAIASRKAWLGVDLASAIVFKSLAYLAIRPLWRAGAEAEAGFLIVVAIAGGLLALLVATARQLAAGRTEPDRAHRTFSVTFALVALSTVGALSAWSAWYRTPGPRDLLESELNASPLTADLVWIAGRARHRGELVHAFLLEPRTGRYLHLSEAHPGLGHSRARVSLDRSRVAWRTSERRSTRSWASRVRFADLARDFATPRESGIEWDGIPFAWALSPDGSHVASVWRNGSDDGSLRLRLEALESGGLLKSLTIQHCGSPGAMVFLDGKMILYGCGWPSTTSNRLLGYGLLIDLESGETKAHGRIPYPDRPIDSAFASAPHRWFAPPAARWSREDGGAGWLHIEGEASVEIPPPASLDAKSLVASARFLANRELVVAWIDSRGGVLAFYDEAGELLRAIPSEFRWPALFCESDDALFAGTYLLPPPHRLLDTTLYRLSKSAPTLVERVGDFRSFPPSSAASPTTLFLRPDRKVFWLDLSTGKLVPLFAAF
;
A
#
# COMPACT_ATOMS: atom_id res chain seq x y z
N MET A 1 8.61 34.65 -35.49
CA MET A 1 8.66 35.56 -34.33
C MET A 1 7.83 36.83 -34.53
N ARG A 2 8.15 37.72 -35.49
CA ARG A 2 7.45 39.03 -35.65
C ARG A 2 5.93 38.91 -35.83
N GLY A 3 5.45 37.99 -36.67
CA GLY A 3 4.00 37.78 -36.88
C GLY A 3 3.25 37.34 -35.63
N PHE A 4 3.85 36.47 -34.81
CA PHE A 4 3.28 36.04 -33.52
C PHE A 4 3.12 37.24 -32.57
N ALA A 5 4.17 38.06 -32.41
CA ALA A 5 4.15 39.21 -31.50
C ALA A 5 3.12 40.27 -31.94
N LEU A 6 3.02 40.54 -33.25
CA LEU A 6 2.04 41.47 -33.80
C LEU A 6 0.60 41.02 -33.50
N LEU A 7 0.30 39.74 -33.70
CA LEU A 7 -1.02 39.19 -33.40
C LEU A 7 -1.30 39.21 -31.89
N LEU A 8 -0.34 38.79 -31.06
CA LEU A 8 -0.48 38.81 -29.61
C LEU A 8 -0.84 40.21 -29.08
N VAL A 9 -0.11 41.25 -29.49
CA VAL A 9 -0.38 42.64 -29.05
C VAL A 9 -1.74 43.13 -29.54
N ARG A 10 -2.10 42.83 -30.78
CA ARG A 10 -3.41 43.19 -31.35
C ARG A 10 -4.54 42.55 -30.53
N GLU A 11 -4.40 41.28 -30.23
CA GLU A 11 -5.39 40.50 -29.48
C GLU A 11 -5.50 40.99 -28.02
N LEU A 12 -4.40 41.28 -27.34
CA LEU A 12 -4.44 41.84 -25.97
C LEU A 12 -5.12 43.21 -25.92
N ARG A 13 -4.85 44.10 -26.89
CA ARG A 13 -5.49 45.42 -26.96
C ARG A 13 -7.01 45.32 -27.12
N ARG A 14 -7.50 44.33 -27.88
CA ARG A 14 -8.94 44.07 -28.05
C ARG A 14 -9.62 43.70 -26.72
N ARG A 15 -8.86 43.18 -25.75
CA ARG A 15 -9.34 42.68 -24.45
C ARG A 15 -9.18 43.69 -23.31
N LEU A 16 -8.72 44.91 -23.61
CA LEU A 16 -8.60 45.99 -22.62
C LEU A 16 -9.87 46.21 -21.77
N PRO A 17 -11.10 46.17 -22.33
CA PRO A 17 -12.32 46.33 -21.53
C PRO A 17 -12.48 45.26 -20.45
N ALA A 18 -12.11 44.00 -20.74
CA ALA A 18 -12.18 42.92 -19.75
C ALA A 18 -11.22 43.15 -18.58
N HIS A 19 -10.03 43.71 -18.85
CA HIS A 19 -9.05 44.08 -17.82
C HIS A 19 -9.53 45.25 -16.95
N LEU A 20 -10.25 46.22 -17.53
CA LEU A 20 -10.88 47.29 -16.77
C LEU A 20 -11.96 46.75 -15.81
N VAL A 21 -12.75 45.77 -16.24
CA VAL A 21 -13.72 45.08 -15.36
C VAL A 21 -13.00 44.34 -14.23
N SER A 22 -11.88 43.67 -14.50
CA SER A 22 -11.06 43.02 -13.47
C SER A 22 -10.58 43.99 -12.39
N LEU A 23 -10.14 45.19 -12.78
CA LEU A 23 -9.77 46.25 -11.83
C LEU A 23 -10.96 46.70 -10.99
N GLY A 24 -12.15 46.83 -11.60
CA GLY A 24 -13.39 47.13 -10.86
C GLY A 24 -13.72 46.05 -9.82
N LEU A 25 -13.60 44.77 -10.18
CA LEU A 25 -13.80 43.65 -9.26
C LEU A 25 -12.75 43.63 -8.15
N ALA A 26 -11.50 44.01 -8.42
CA ALA A 26 -10.47 44.16 -7.40
C ALA A 26 -10.90 45.19 -6.32
N LEU A 27 -11.46 46.33 -6.73
CA LEU A 27 -12.00 47.33 -5.80
C LEU A 27 -13.13 46.76 -4.94
N VAL A 28 -14.00 45.93 -5.50
CA VAL A 28 -15.05 45.24 -4.72
C VAL A 28 -14.44 44.39 -3.62
N THR A 29 -13.39 43.59 -3.91
CA THR A 29 -12.74 42.74 -2.88
C THR A 29 -12.16 43.55 -1.72
N LEU A 30 -11.67 44.77 -1.99
CA LEU A 30 -11.12 45.66 -0.98
C LEU A 30 -12.20 46.29 -0.09
N LEU A 31 -13.40 46.50 -0.62
CA LEU A 31 -14.51 47.15 0.08
C LEU A 31 -15.38 46.18 0.90
N VAL A 32 -15.42 44.89 0.55
CA VAL A 32 -16.30 43.88 1.19
C VAL A 32 -16.22 43.83 2.72
N PRO A 33 -15.03 43.86 3.37
CA PRO A 33 -14.94 43.81 4.83
C PRO A 33 -15.61 45.00 5.52
N SER A 34 -15.60 46.17 4.88
CA SER A 34 -16.25 47.37 5.39
C SER A 34 -17.78 47.23 5.44
N PHE A 35 -18.34 46.43 4.54
CA PHE A 35 -19.79 46.17 4.48
C PHE A 35 -20.25 45.03 5.39
N LEU A 36 -19.38 44.05 5.67
CA LEU A 36 -19.75 42.87 6.48
C LEU A 36 -19.77 43.11 7.99
N GLY A 37 -19.32 44.27 8.48
CA GLY A 37 -19.50 44.72 9.86
C GLY A 37 -18.85 43.82 10.93
N ARG A 38 -17.77 44.30 11.56
CA ARG A 38 -17.09 43.70 12.76
C ARG A 38 -16.27 42.42 12.59
N ALA A 39 -15.86 42.02 11.38
CA ALA A 39 -14.71 41.12 11.27
C ALA A 39 -13.44 41.87 11.68
N SER A 40 -12.97 41.71 12.93
CA SER A 40 -11.69 42.28 13.38
C SER A 40 -10.59 41.22 13.36
N GLY A 41 -9.37 41.64 12.99
CA GLY A 41 -8.18 40.78 13.03
C GLY A 41 -8.09 39.74 11.90
N ALA A 42 -7.64 38.53 12.24
CA ALA A 42 -7.30 37.46 11.29
C ALA A 42 -8.48 37.05 10.38
N HIS A 43 -9.71 37.06 10.90
CA HIS A 43 -10.89 36.69 10.13
C HIS A 43 -11.17 37.65 8.97
N ALA A 44 -10.79 38.93 9.07
CA ALA A 44 -10.95 39.89 7.97
C ALA A 44 -9.96 39.63 6.83
N ALA A 45 -8.77 39.09 7.13
CA ALA A 45 -7.80 38.71 6.11
C ALA A 45 -8.23 37.43 5.36
N GLU A 46 -8.77 36.45 6.09
CA GLU A 46 -9.31 35.20 5.55
C GLU A 46 -10.53 35.45 4.65
N VAL A 47 -11.50 36.25 5.14
CA VAL A 47 -12.71 36.60 4.35
C VAL A 47 -12.34 37.36 3.08
N ARG A 48 -11.40 38.32 3.15
CA ARG A 48 -10.88 39.01 1.96
C ARG A 48 -10.24 38.04 0.98
N GLY A 49 -9.41 37.13 1.48
CA GLY A 49 -8.73 36.12 0.68
C GLY A 49 -9.72 35.21 -0.05
N ALA A 50 -10.70 34.67 0.66
CA ALA A 50 -11.73 33.81 0.09
C ALA A 50 -12.60 34.54 -0.95
N VAL A 51 -13.05 35.76 -0.67
CA VAL A 51 -13.85 36.56 -1.61
C VAL A 51 -13.05 36.92 -2.85
N ALA A 52 -11.78 37.32 -2.70
CA ALA A 52 -10.92 37.63 -3.83
C ALA A 52 -10.62 36.42 -4.70
N VAL A 53 -10.32 35.26 -4.10
CA VAL A 53 -10.13 33.99 -4.83
C VAL A 53 -11.41 33.59 -5.55
N GLY A 54 -12.57 33.67 -4.89
CA GLY A 54 -13.87 33.36 -5.50
C GLY A 54 -14.19 34.24 -6.71
N LEU A 55 -14.06 35.57 -6.56
CA LEU A 55 -14.30 36.51 -7.66
C LEU A 55 -13.28 36.35 -8.80
N ALA A 56 -12.00 36.15 -8.49
CA ALA A 56 -10.96 35.90 -9.48
C ALA A 56 -11.26 34.64 -10.29
N LEU A 57 -11.66 33.55 -9.63
CA LEU A 57 -12.02 32.29 -10.29
C LEU A 57 -13.26 32.44 -11.16
N LEU A 58 -14.34 33.02 -10.65
CA LEU A 58 -15.59 33.22 -11.40
C LEU A 58 -15.37 34.10 -12.62
N TRP A 59 -14.64 35.21 -12.48
CA TRP A 59 -14.34 36.10 -13.60
C TRP A 59 -13.38 35.47 -14.60
N SER A 60 -12.34 34.77 -14.14
CA SER A 60 -11.43 34.03 -15.02
C SER A 60 -12.16 32.93 -15.79
N LEU A 61 -13.12 32.27 -15.16
CA LEU A 61 -13.98 31.27 -15.81
C LEU A 61 -14.90 31.92 -16.85
N ALA A 62 -15.52 33.05 -16.53
CA ALA A 62 -16.35 33.81 -17.48
C ALA A 62 -15.54 34.28 -18.69
N LEU A 63 -14.31 34.78 -18.47
CA LEU A 63 -13.40 35.13 -19.56
C LEU A 63 -12.97 33.92 -20.35
N ALA A 64 -12.58 32.82 -19.70
CA ALA A 64 -12.27 31.57 -20.39
C ALA A 64 -13.44 31.11 -21.28
N PHE A 65 -14.68 31.34 -20.83
CA PHE A 65 -15.87 31.03 -21.59
C PHE A 65 -16.06 31.90 -22.83
N ILE A 66 -15.98 33.21 -22.67
CA ILE A 66 -16.10 34.19 -23.75
C ILE A 66 -14.97 33.98 -24.77
N GLU A 67 -13.74 33.85 -24.29
CA GLU A 67 -12.55 33.65 -25.11
C GLU A 67 -12.58 32.33 -25.85
N GLY A 68 -12.98 31.23 -25.18
CA GLY A 68 -13.11 29.92 -25.81
C GLY A 68 -14.11 29.93 -26.95
N LEU A 69 -15.35 30.39 -26.72
CA LEU A 69 -16.37 30.45 -27.78
C LEU A 69 -15.98 31.36 -28.96
N GLY A 70 -15.20 32.41 -28.70
CA GLY A 70 -14.73 33.37 -29.69
C GLY A 70 -13.40 33.02 -30.37
N PHE A 71 -12.70 31.99 -29.90
CA PHE A 71 -11.27 31.78 -30.18
C PHE A 71 -10.95 31.63 -31.68
N LEU A 72 -11.50 30.61 -32.34
CA LEU A 72 -11.45 30.44 -33.80
C LEU A 72 -12.84 30.55 -34.43
N ALA A 73 -13.87 30.08 -33.73
CA ALA A 73 -15.22 30.00 -34.28
C ALA A 73 -15.83 31.37 -34.61
N GLY A 74 -15.63 32.38 -33.76
CA GLY A 74 -16.10 33.74 -34.00
C GLY A 74 -15.48 34.33 -35.27
N ASP A 75 -14.16 34.21 -35.38
CA ASP A 75 -13.42 34.77 -36.52
C ASP A 75 -13.61 33.99 -37.82
N LEU A 76 -13.94 32.70 -37.75
CA LEU A 76 -14.40 31.93 -38.92
C LEU A 76 -15.76 32.45 -39.41
N ARG A 77 -16.70 32.71 -38.49
CA ARG A 77 -18.03 33.25 -38.85
C ARG A 77 -17.95 34.68 -39.39
N GLU A 78 -17.09 35.51 -38.81
CA GLU A 78 -16.88 36.91 -39.23
C GLU A 78 -15.96 37.03 -40.47
N GLY A 79 -15.40 35.93 -40.97
CA GLY A 79 -14.47 35.93 -42.11
C GLY A 79 -13.10 36.56 -41.83
N ARG A 80 -12.82 36.92 -40.57
CA ARG A 80 -11.57 37.57 -40.13
C ARG A 80 -10.33 36.71 -40.31
N LEU A 81 -10.48 35.39 -40.16
CA LEU A 81 -9.37 34.46 -40.37
C LEU A 81 -8.84 34.51 -41.81
N ALA A 82 -9.67 34.83 -42.81
CA ALA A 82 -9.23 34.99 -44.19
C ALA A 82 -8.24 36.15 -44.35
N PHE A 83 -8.38 37.21 -43.55
CA PHE A 83 -7.43 38.32 -43.53
C PHE A 83 -6.08 37.89 -42.93
N ASP A 84 -6.08 37.19 -41.80
CA ASP A 84 -4.85 36.75 -41.15
C ASP A 84 -4.05 35.77 -42.04
N PHE A 85 -4.72 34.93 -42.82
CA PHE A 85 -4.07 34.04 -43.81
C PHE A 85 -3.58 34.72 -45.09
N ARG A 86 -4.01 35.95 -45.39
CA ARG A 86 -3.44 36.75 -46.49
C ARG A 86 -2.08 37.34 -46.13
N LEU A 87 -1.79 37.48 -44.84
CA LEU A 87 -0.48 37.89 -44.37
C LEU A 87 0.50 36.71 -44.53
N PRO A 88 1.79 36.96 -44.82
CA PRO A 88 2.83 35.92 -44.91
C PRO A 88 3.23 35.42 -43.51
N ILE A 89 2.25 34.92 -42.74
CA ILE A 89 2.39 34.43 -41.38
C ILE A 89 2.03 32.94 -41.36
N ALA A 90 2.89 32.11 -40.77
CA ALA A 90 2.63 30.69 -40.63
C ALA A 90 1.40 30.43 -39.75
N SER A 91 0.57 29.44 -40.10
CA SER A 91 -0.67 29.10 -39.35
C SER A 91 -0.40 28.87 -37.86
N ILE A 92 0.72 28.24 -37.52
CA ILE A 92 1.10 27.99 -36.12
C ILE A 92 1.37 29.29 -35.35
N ALA A 93 1.89 30.33 -36.00
CA ALA A 93 2.11 31.63 -35.38
C ALA A 93 0.78 32.37 -35.15
N ILE A 94 -0.21 32.18 -36.03
CA ILE A 94 -1.58 32.69 -35.85
C ILE A 94 -2.24 32.01 -34.65
N TRP A 95 -2.21 30.67 -34.61
CA TRP A 95 -2.75 29.87 -33.51
C TRP A 95 -2.10 30.23 -32.18
N ALA A 96 -0.76 30.21 -32.11
CA ALA A 96 -0.03 30.47 -30.88
C ALA A 96 -0.26 31.91 -30.39
N GLY A 97 -0.24 32.89 -31.29
CA GLY A 97 -0.44 34.30 -30.93
C GLY A 97 -1.80 34.54 -30.25
N ARG A 98 -2.85 33.92 -30.80
CA ARG A 98 -4.20 33.98 -30.22
C ARG A 98 -4.31 33.21 -28.92
N LEU A 99 -3.78 31.98 -28.86
CA LEU A 99 -3.86 31.14 -27.66
C LEU A 99 -3.16 31.80 -26.48
N VAL A 100 -1.95 32.34 -26.73
CA VAL A 100 -1.19 33.07 -25.71
C VAL A 100 -1.92 34.35 -25.30
N ALA A 101 -2.57 35.05 -26.23
CA ALA A 101 -3.37 36.23 -25.88
C ALA A 101 -4.56 35.87 -24.97
N ALA A 102 -5.31 34.81 -25.29
CA ALA A 102 -6.42 34.35 -24.47
C ALA A 102 -5.94 33.90 -23.07
N ALA A 103 -4.87 33.09 -23.01
CA ALA A 103 -4.29 32.63 -21.75
C ALA A 103 -3.75 33.80 -20.90
N ALA A 104 -3.02 34.74 -21.53
CA ALA A 104 -2.51 35.93 -20.86
C ALA A 104 -3.65 36.83 -20.37
N SER A 105 -4.76 36.92 -21.11
CA SER A 105 -5.91 37.71 -20.66
C SER A 105 -6.63 37.08 -19.46
N VAL A 106 -6.81 35.76 -19.44
CA VAL A 106 -7.37 35.06 -18.27
C VAL A 106 -6.43 35.19 -17.06
N ALA A 107 -5.13 34.96 -17.25
CA ALA A 107 -4.15 35.07 -16.17
C ALA A 107 -4.03 36.49 -15.61
N SER A 108 -3.98 37.50 -16.48
CA SER A 108 -3.91 38.90 -16.05
C SER A 108 -5.19 39.34 -15.36
N ALA A 109 -6.37 38.86 -15.76
CA ALA A 109 -7.60 39.13 -15.03
C ALA A 109 -7.55 38.61 -13.59
N ALA A 110 -7.05 37.39 -13.37
CA ALA A 110 -6.82 36.86 -12.03
C ALA A 110 -5.80 37.70 -11.25
N ILE A 111 -4.66 38.06 -11.87
CA ILE A 111 -3.62 38.89 -11.22
C ILE A 111 -4.15 40.27 -10.85
N LEU A 112 -4.95 40.90 -11.71
CA LEU A 112 -5.51 42.23 -11.46
C LEU A 112 -6.53 42.22 -10.32
N ILE A 113 -7.25 41.10 -10.13
CA ILE A 113 -8.17 40.94 -9.00
C ILE A 113 -7.40 40.61 -7.72
N LEU A 114 -6.50 39.63 -7.76
CA LEU A 114 -5.80 39.11 -6.58
C LEU A 114 -4.67 40.01 -6.08
N GLY A 115 -3.98 40.71 -6.98
CA GLY A 115 -2.79 41.50 -6.67
C GLY A 115 -3.05 42.61 -5.64
N PRO A 116 -4.05 43.48 -5.83
CA PRO A 116 -4.41 44.50 -4.86
C PRO A 116 -4.84 43.89 -3.51
N THR A 117 -5.62 42.81 -3.52
CA THR A 117 -6.06 42.15 -2.28
C THR A 117 -4.88 41.56 -1.51
N ALA A 118 -3.95 40.89 -2.19
CA ALA A 118 -2.72 40.36 -1.61
C ALA A 118 -1.87 41.46 -0.97
N ALA A 119 -1.74 42.61 -1.64
CA ALA A 119 -1.00 43.77 -1.14
C ALA A 119 -1.59 44.33 0.17
N THR A 120 -2.87 44.08 0.46
CA THR A 120 -3.52 44.46 1.73
C THR A 120 -3.44 43.41 2.84
N GLY A 121 -2.64 42.36 2.64
CA GLY A 121 -2.41 41.30 3.63
C GLY A 121 -3.49 40.22 3.69
N ALA A 122 -4.22 39.98 2.60
CA ALA A 122 -5.20 38.89 2.54
C ALA A 122 -4.52 37.52 2.41
N ASP A 123 -5.06 36.50 3.09
CA ASP A 123 -4.56 35.13 2.98
C ASP A 123 -5.18 34.43 1.76
N LEU A 124 -4.50 34.55 0.62
CA LEU A 124 -4.92 33.90 -0.62
C LEU A 124 -4.74 32.38 -0.59
N ALA A 125 -3.80 31.87 0.22
CA ALA A 125 -3.51 30.44 0.29
C ALA A 125 -4.66 29.70 0.96
N TRP A 126 -5.16 30.24 2.08
CA TRP A 126 -6.31 29.69 2.78
C TRP A 126 -7.57 29.66 1.89
N GLY A 127 -7.87 30.77 1.20
CA GLY A 127 -9.02 30.85 0.30
C GLY A 127 -8.96 29.85 -0.86
N LEU A 128 -7.77 29.65 -1.43
CA LEU A 128 -7.56 28.69 -2.52
C LEU A 128 -7.60 27.24 -2.04
N GLN A 129 -7.02 26.95 -0.87
CA GLN A 129 -7.03 25.62 -0.27
C GLN A 129 -8.46 25.19 0.10
N GLY A 130 -9.22 26.04 0.80
CA GLY A 130 -10.60 25.73 1.18
C GLY A 130 -11.50 25.47 -0.02
N LEU A 131 -11.32 26.22 -1.12
CA LEU A 131 -12.06 25.99 -2.35
C LEU A 131 -11.67 24.68 -3.05
N LEU A 132 -10.38 24.34 -3.06
CA LEU A 132 -9.92 23.08 -3.64
C LEU A 132 -10.33 21.88 -2.81
N GLU A 133 -10.28 21.97 -1.48
CA GLU A 133 -10.82 20.93 -0.61
C GLU A 133 -12.33 20.76 -0.80
N LEU A 134 -13.07 21.84 -1.03
CA LEU A 134 -14.51 21.78 -1.33
C LEU A 134 -14.79 21.08 -2.68
N VAL A 135 -14.00 21.38 -3.71
CA VAL A 135 -14.23 20.88 -5.08
C VAL A 135 -13.64 19.48 -5.30
N LEU A 136 -12.43 19.25 -4.81
CA LEU A 136 -11.66 18.01 -5.03
C LEU A 136 -11.74 17.05 -3.84
N GLY A 137 -12.26 17.48 -2.70
CA GLY A 137 -12.21 16.71 -1.46
C GLY A 137 -10.77 16.53 -0.95
N ASN A 138 -10.62 15.73 0.09
CA ASN A 138 -9.31 15.30 0.60
C ASN A 138 -8.70 14.16 -0.26
N SER A 139 -8.79 14.29 -1.59
CA SER A 139 -8.50 13.22 -2.56
C SER A 139 -7.02 12.93 -2.76
N GLY A 140 -6.12 13.54 -1.98
CA GLY A 140 -4.67 13.42 -2.16
C GLY A 140 -4.14 14.07 -3.46
N LEU A 141 -5.03 14.56 -4.34
CA LEU A 141 -4.70 15.37 -5.52
C LEU A 141 -4.34 16.81 -5.18
N ALA A 142 -4.17 17.13 -3.89
CA ALA A 142 -3.55 18.36 -3.44
C ALA A 142 -2.06 18.35 -3.84
N LEU A 143 -1.82 18.53 -5.14
CA LEU A 143 -0.51 18.88 -5.66
C LEU A 143 -0.01 20.08 -4.86
N HIS A 144 1.30 20.12 -4.61
CA HIS A 144 1.95 21.21 -3.88
C HIS A 144 1.71 22.61 -4.48
N SER A 145 1.07 22.71 -5.65
CA SER A 145 0.81 23.96 -6.38
C SER A 145 -0.67 24.06 -6.86
N PRO A 146 -1.61 24.42 -5.99
CA PRO A 146 -3.04 24.58 -6.34
C PRO A 146 -3.30 25.56 -7.51
N GLN A 147 -2.45 26.58 -7.63
CA GLN A 147 -2.51 27.59 -8.69
C GLN A 147 -2.30 27.00 -10.11
N VAL A 148 -1.42 26.00 -10.21
CA VAL A 148 -1.13 25.31 -11.48
C VAL A 148 -2.35 24.53 -11.94
N ILE A 149 -3.05 23.84 -11.02
CA ILE A 149 -4.29 23.10 -11.33
C ILE A 149 -5.35 24.05 -11.89
N VAL A 150 -5.59 25.18 -11.23
CA VAL A 150 -6.58 26.18 -11.68
C VAL A 150 -6.24 26.69 -13.07
N SER A 151 -4.97 27.01 -13.34
CA SER A 151 -4.53 27.50 -14.65
C SER A 151 -4.71 26.44 -15.75
N ILE A 152 -4.39 25.19 -15.45
CA ILE A 152 -4.62 24.03 -16.33
C ILE A 152 -6.11 23.85 -16.63
N LEU A 153 -6.98 23.95 -15.62
CA LEU A 153 -8.43 23.84 -15.78
C LEU A 153 -9.01 24.98 -16.62
N LEU A 154 -8.60 26.23 -16.37
CA LEU A 154 -9.06 27.38 -17.15
C LEU A 154 -8.63 27.28 -18.62
N LEU A 155 -7.39 26.83 -18.87
CA LEU A 155 -6.93 26.54 -20.22
C LEU A 155 -7.75 25.42 -20.89
N ALA A 156 -8.09 24.36 -20.14
CA ALA A 156 -8.96 23.29 -20.62
C ALA A 156 -10.33 23.82 -21.04
N VAL A 157 -10.91 24.74 -20.24
CA VAL A 157 -12.19 25.37 -20.53
C VAL A 157 -12.13 26.19 -21.82
N VAL A 158 -11.10 27.02 -22.02
CA VAL A 158 -10.92 27.80 -23.27
C VAL A 158 -10.92 26.87 -24.48
N LEU A 159 -10.11 25.81 -24.44
CA LEU A 159 -9.97 24.87 -25.57
C LEU A 159 -11.24 24.05 -25.82
N ALA A 160 -11.90 23.61 -24.74
CA ALA A 160 -13.16 22.85 -24.85
C ALA A 160 -14.30 23.71 -25.40
N LEU A 161 -14.32 25.01 -25.10
CA LEU A 161 -15.35 25.91 -25.61
C LEU A 161 -15.08 26.39 -27.03
N ASP A 162 -13.82 26.43 -27.48
CA ASP A 162 -13.52 26.63 -28.91
C ASP A 162 -14.12 25.51 -29.76
N LEU A 163 -14.04 24.26 -29.28
CA LEU A 163 -14.72 23.12 -29.89
C LEU A 163 -16.23 23.33 -29.97
N VAL A 164 -16.88 23.76 -28.89
CA VAL A 164 -18.32 24.04 -28.87
C VAL A 164 -18.67 25.17 -29.85
N GLY A 165 -17.90 26.25 -29.85
CA GLY A 165 -18.07 27.36 -30.78
C GLY A 165 -17.99 26.91 -32.24
N LEU A 166 -17.02 26.07 -32.57
CA LEU A 166 -16.80 25.50 -33.90
C LEU A 166 -17.93 24.56 -34.31
N ALA A 167 -18.40 23.72 -33.40
CA ALA A 167 -19.53 22.84 -33.63
C ALA A 167 -20.79 23.64 -33.98
N ILE A 168 -21.10 24.69 -33.22
CA ILE A 168 -22.22 25.60 -33.52
C ILE A 168 -21.99 26.29 -34.88
N ALA A 169 -20.75 26.64 -35.23
CA ALA A 169 -20.43 27.32 -36.49
C ALA A 169 -20.58 26.41 -37.71
N SER A 170 -20.17 25.15 -37.59
CA SER A 170 -20.18 24.17 -38.69
C SER A 170 -21.55 23.52 -38.90
N ARG A 171 -22.46 23.57 -37.92
CA ARG A 171 -23.81 22.96 -37.99
C ARG A 171 -23.82 21.48 -38.40
N LYS A 172 -22.78 20.72 -38.04
CA LYS A 172 -22.60 19.32 -38.46
C LYS A 172 -22.56 18.33 -37.30
N ALA A 173 -22.90 17.09 -37.61
CA ALA A 173 -22.91 15.93 -36.71
C ALA A 173 -21.54 15.56 -36.09
N TRP A 174 -20.44 16.20 -36.50
CA TRP A 174 -19.10 15.98 -35.95
C TRP A 174 -19.00 16.27 -34.45
N LEU A 175 -19.86 17.15 -33.91
CA LEU A 175 -19.98 17.34 -32.46
C LEU A 175 -20.29 16.03 -31.72
N GLY A 176 -21.09 15.15 -32.33
CA GLY A 176 -21.37 13.83 -31.77
C GLY A 176 -20.14 12.94 -31.70
N VAL A 177 -19.25 13.02 -32.71
CA VAL A 177 -17.98 12.29 -32.74
C VAL A 177 -17.03 12.81 -31.66
N ASP A 178 -16.96 14.12 -31.46
CA ASP A 178 -16.09 14.72 -30.44
C ASP A 178 -16.59 14.42 -29.02
N LEU A 179 -17.90 14.50 -28.79
CA LEU A 179 -18.51 14.12 -27.52
C LEU A 179 -18.31 12.62 -27.24
N ALA A 180 -18.55 11.75 -28.23
CA ALA A 180 -18.28 10.33 -28.12
C ALA A 180 -16.80 10.06 -27.82
N SER A 181 -15.88 10.75 -28.50
CA SER A 181 -14.44 10.61 -28.28
C SER A 181 -14.03 11.04 -26.88
N ALA A 182 -14.59 12.15 -26.36
CA ALA A 182 -14.34 12.61 -25.00
C ALA A 182 -14.89 11.64 -23.94
N ILE A 183 -16.08 11.06 -24.15
CA ILE A 183 -16.67 10.04 -23.27
C ILE A 183 -15.83 8.77 -23.29
N VAL A 184 -15.42 8.29 -24.46
CA VAL A 184 -14.55 7.12 -24.62
C VAL A 184 -13.21 7.36 -23.94
N PHE A 185 -12.58 8.53 -24.17
CA PHE A 185 -11.33 8.92 -23.51
C PHE A 185 -11.46 8.89 -21.99
N LYS A 186 -12.46 9.57 -21.43
CA LYS A 186 -12.71 9.58 -19.97
C LYS A 186 -12.93 8.17 -19.43
N SER A 187 -13.75 7.37 -20.11
CA SER A 187 -14.09 6.01 -19.68
C SER A 187 -12.87 5.10 -19.69
N LEU A 188 -12.08 5.12 -20.76
CA LEU A 188 -10.89 4.28 -20.86
C LEU A 188 -9.78 4.76 -19.91
N ALA A 189 -9.58 6.06 -19.74
CA ALA A 189 -8.66 6.59 -18.72
C ALA A 189 -9.08 6.15 -17.31
N TYR A 190 -10.37 6.22 -16.99
CA TYR A 190 -10.90 5.69 -15.74
C TYR A 190 -10.64 4.19 -15.59
N LEU A 191 -10.88 3.38 -16.63
CA LEU A 191 -10.60 1.95 -16.60
C LEU A 191 -9.11 1.62 -16.46
N ALA A 192 -8.21 2.46 -16.99
CA ALA A 192 -6.77 2.32 -16.81
C ALA A 192 -6.33 2.65 -15.37
N ILE A 193 -6.93 3.67 -14.76
CA ILE A 193 -6.55 4.18 -13.42
C ILE A 193 -7.21 3.40 -12.29
N ARG A 194 -8.47 2.98 -12.47
CA ARG A 194 -9.29 2.28 -11.45
C ARG A 194 -8.57 1.10 -10.79
N PRO A 195 -7.82 0.25 -11.52
CA PRO A 195 -7.11 -0.86 -10.89
C PRO A 195 -6.04 -0.42 -9.91
N LEU A 196 -5.30 0.66 -10.19
CA LEU A 196 -4.30 1.22 -9.27
C LEU A 196 -4.96 1.78 -8.00
N TRP A 197 -6.10 2.45 -8.17
CA TRP A 197 -6.87 2.94 -7.02
C TRP A 197 -7.34 1.78 -6.12
N ARG A 198 -7.83 0.70 -6.72
CA ARG A 198 -8.26 -0.52 -6.01
C ARG A 198 -7.12 -1.24 -5.31
N ALA A 199 -5.93 -1.22 -5.92
CA ALA A 199 -4.68 -1.72 -5.36
C ALA A 199 -4.20 -0.94 -4.13
N GLY A 200 -4.73 0.28 -3.90
CA GLY A 200 -4.20 1.19 -2.89
C GLY A 200 -2.97 1.98 -3.33
N ALA A 201 -2.63 1.97 -4.63
CA ALA A 201 -1.57 2.79 -5.21
C ALA A 201 -2.09 4.21 -5.50
N GLU A 202 -2.47 4.95 -4.44
CA GLU A 202 -3.17 6.23 -4.53
C GLU A 202 -2.31 7.33 -5.17
N ALA A 203 -1.03 7.39 -4.79
CA ALA A 203 -0.10 8.36 -5.34
C ALA A 203 0.07 8.16 -6.85
N GLU A 204 0.19 6.91 -7.30
CA GLU A 204 0.39 6.58 -8.71
C GLU A 204 -0.91 6.69 -9.51
N ALA A 205 -2.06 6.35 -8.91
CA ALA A 205 -3.36 6.65 -9.50
C ALA A 205 -3.55 8.16 -9.68
N GLY A 206 -3.20 8.97 -8.68
CA GLY A 206 -3.22 10.43 -8.73
C GLY A 206 -2.30 10.97 -9.82
N PHE A 207 -1.08 10.44 -9.92
CA PHE A 207 -0.15 10.76 -11.01
C PHE A 207 -0.76 10.47 -12.38
N LEU A 208 -1.37 9.29 -12.57
CA LEU A 208 -2.03 8.97 -13.85
C LEU A 208 -3.25 9.84 -14.15
N ILE A 209 -3.98 10.32 -13.14
CA ILE A 209 -5.04 11.32 -13.34
C ILE A 209 -4.44 12.62 -13.92
N VAL A 210 -3.34 13.08 -13.35
CA VAL A 210 -2.63 14.27 -13.85
C VAL A 210 -2.14 14.05 -15.28
N VAL A 211 -1.53 12.89 -15.57
CA VAL A 211 -1.09 12.54 -16.93
C VAL A 211 -2.27 12.45 -17.89
N ALA A 212 -3.43 11.91 -17.47
CA ALA A 212 -4.63 11.85 -18.29
C ALA A 212 -5.18 13.25 -18.61
N ILE A 213 -5.24 14.15 -17.62
CA ILE A 213 -5.65 15.54 -17.83
C ILE A 213 -4.67 16.24 -18.77
N ALA A 214 -3.36 16.10 -18.54
CA ALA A 214 -2.32 16.68 -19.38
C ALA A 214 -2.37 16.15 -20.82
N GLY A 215 -2.57 14.84 -21.01
CA GLY A 215 -2.69 14.23 -22.32
C GLY A 215 -3.99 14.61 -23.05
N GLY A 216 -5.10 14.77 -22.34
CA GLY A 216 -6.35 15.32 -22.89
C GLY A 216 -6.19 16.78 -23.34
N LEU A 217 -5.51 17.59 -22.53
CA LEU A 217 -5.14 18.97 -22.89
C LEU A 217 -4.21 19.02 -24.10
N LEU A 218 -3.20 18.16 -24.15
CA LEU A 218 -2.31 18.04 -25.29
C LEU A 218 -3.10 17.65 -26.55
N ALA A 219 -4.07 16.72 -26.45
CA ALA A 219 -4.94 16.35 -27.55
C ALA A 219 -5.74 17.56 -28.07
N LEU A 220 -6.33 18.37 -27.18
CA LEU A 220 -7.05 19.60 -27.55
C LEU A 220 -6.11 20.64 -28.20
N LEU A 221 -4.91 20.85 -27.65
CA LEU A 221 -3.93 21.79 -28.19
C LEU A 221 -3.47 21.38 -29.60
N VAL A 222 -3.11 20.11 -29.79
CA VAL A 222 -2.68 19.58 -31.09
C VAL A 222 -3.83 19.62 -32.09
N ALA A 223 -5.06 19.27 -31.65
CA ALA A 223 -6.24 19.31 -32.50
C ALA A 223 -6.60 20.73 -32.94
N THR A 224 -6.62 21.71 -32.04
CA THR A 224 -6.90 23.13 -32.39
C THR A 224 -5.81 23.72 -33.32
N ALA A 225 -4.53 23.42 -33.07
CA ALA A 225 -3.45 23.85 -33.94
C ALA A 225 -3.57 23.26 -35.35
N ARG A 226 -3.84 21.94 -35.43
CA ARG A 226 -3.96 21.22 -36.71
C ARG A 226 -5.23 21.58 -37.46
N GLN A 227 -6.31 21.84 -36.74
CA GLN A 227 -7.55 22.40 -37.28
C GLN A 227 -7.28 23.71 -38.02
N LEU A 228 -6.59 24.65 -37.39
CA LEU A 228 -6.27 25.92 -38.04
C LEU A 228 -5.37 25.73 -39.26
N ALA A 229 -4.34 24.88 -39.13
CA ALA A 229 -3.38 24.63 -40.20
C ALA A 229 -4.00 23.98 -41.44
N ALA A 230 -4.84 22.96 -41.25
CA ALA A 230 -5.43 22.18 -42.35
C ALA A 230 -6.78 22.72 -42.83
N GLY A 231 -7.60 23.24 -41.92
CA GLY A 231 -8.92 23.79 -42.23
C GLY A 231 -8.90 25.21 -42.77
N ARG A 232 -7.90 26.02 -42.39
CA ARG A 232 -7.77 27.43 -42.80
C ARG A 232 -9.06 28.22 -42.59
N THR A 233 -9.79 28.54 -43.65
CA THR A 233 -11.05 29.30 -43.65
C THR A 233 -12.29 28.43 -43.87
N GLU A 234 -12.13 27.11 -44.04
CA GLU A 234 -13.23 26.17 -44.27
C GLU A 234 -13.66 25.51 -42.95
N PRO A 235 -14.81 25.89 -42.36
CA PRO A 235 -15.22 25.40 -41.03
C PRO A 235 -15.43 23.89 -40.99
N ASP A 236 -15.89 23.29 -42.10
CA ASP A 236 -16.13 21.85 -42.18
C ASP A 236 -14.85 21.02 -42.16
N ARG A 237 -13.85 21.46 -42.95
CA ARG A 237 -12.54 20.83 -43.01
C ARG A 237 -11.78 21.01 -41.69
N ALA A 238 -11.93 22.20 -41.08
CA ALA A 238 -11.42 22.50 -39.76
C ALA A 238 -11.98 21.51 -38.72
N HIS A 239 -13.31 21.41 -38.58
CA HIS A 239 -13.95 20.53 -37.60
C HIS A 239 -13.57 19.06 -37.81
N ARG A 240 -13.62 18.54 -39.05
CA ARG A 240 -13.19 17.16 -39.33
C ARG A 240 -11.74 16.90 -38.93
N THR A 241 -10.84 17.86 -39.20
CA THR A 241 -9.43 17.72 -38.83
C THR A 241 -9.26 17.73 -37.31
N PHE A 242 -9.98 18.62 -36.62
CA PHE A 242 -10.01 18.64 -35.16
C PHE A 242 -10.40 17.27 -34.62
N SER A 243 -11.57 16.74 -35.01
CA SER A 243 -12.13 15.51 -34.43
C SER A 243 -11.21 14.31 -34.61
N VAL A 244 -10.66 14.13 -35.81
CA VAL A 244 -9.71 13.04 -36.10
C VAL A 244 -8.43 13.20 -35.28
N THR A 245 -7.89 14.41 -35.20
CA THR A 245 -6.63 14.67 -34.47
C THR A 245 -6.83 14.48 -32.96
N PHE A 246 -7.92 15.00 -32.42
CA PHE A 246 -8.28 14.86 -31.02
C PHE A 246 -8.42 13.38 -30.66
N ALA A 247 -9.23 12.62 -31.41
CA ALA A 247 -9.43 11.20 -31.18
C ALA A 247 -8.11 10.40 -31.21
N LEU A 248 -7.24 10.65 -32.20
CA LEU A 248 -5.96 9.94 -32.32
C LEU A 248 -5.02 10.22 -31.13
N VAL A 249 -4.86 11.48 -30.72
CA VAL A 249 -3.98 11.83 -29.59
C VAL A 249 -4.58 11.37 -28.26
N ALA A 250 -5.89 11.50 -28.09
CA ALA A 250 -6.61 11.03 -26.91
C ALA A 250 -6.50 9.50 -26.75
N LEU A 251 -6.73 8.73 -27.82
CA LEU A 251 -6.59 7.26 -27.81
C LEU A 251 -5.14 6.83 -27.56
N SER A 252 -4.17 7.52 -28.14
CA SER A 252 -2.74 7.25 -27.89
C SER A 252 -2.37 7.47 -26.43
N THR A 253 -2.89 8.56 -25.83
CA THR A 253 -2.71 8.86 -24.40
C THR A 253 -3.28 7.75 -23.53
N VAL A 254 -4.51 7.32 -23.79
CA VAL A 254 -5.15 6.21 -23.06
C VAL A 254 -4.41 4.89 -23.23
N GLY A 255 -3.88 4.62 -24.43
CA GLY A 255 -3.03 3.45 -24.68
C GLY A 255 -1.78 3.47 -23.78
N ALA A 256 -1.11 4.63 -23.68
CA ALA A 256 0.03 4.80 -22.79
C ALA A 256 -0.34 4.65 -21.30
N LEU A 257 -1.46 5.22 -20.86
CA LEU A 257 -1.97 5.06 -19.49
C LEU A 257 -2.27 3.59 -19.17
N SER A 258 -2.89 2.88 -20.11
CA SER A 258 -3.25 1.47 -19.96
C SER A 258 -2.00 0.59 -19.90
N ALA A 259 -1.03 0.85 -20.77
CA ALA A 259 0.26 0.16 -20.78
C ALA A 259 1.03 0.41 -19.48
N TRP A 260 1.06 1.65 -18.98
CA TRP A 260 1.69 1.99 -17.70
C TRP A 260 1.01 1.28 -16.53
N SER A 261 -0.31 1.33 -16.45
CA SER A 261 -1.08 0.66 -15.38
C SER A 261 -0.92 -0.86 -15.41
N ALA A 262 -0.87 -1.46 -16.61
CA ALA A 262 -0.62 -2.88 -16.78
C ALA A 262 0.82 -3.24 -16.37
N TRP A 263 1.81 -2.47 -16.84
CA TRP A 263 3.20 -2.62 -16.44
C TRP A 263 3.30 -2.56 -14.93
N TYR A 264 2.84 -1.48 -14.29
CA TYR A 264 2.95 -1.20 -12.85
C TYR A 264 2.43 -2.34 -11.96
N ARG A 265 1.31 -2.98 -12.33
CA ARG A 265 0.65 -4.05 -11.54
C ARG A 265 1.19 -5.45 -11.77
N THR A 266 2.07 -5.64 -12.75
CA THR A 266 2.62 -6.97 -13.11
C THR A 266 4.12 -7.08 -12.85
N PRO A 267 4.63 -6.81 -11.63
CA PRO A 267 6.03 -7.08 -11.34
C PRO A 267 6.28 -8.59 -11.22
N GLY A 268 7.51 -8.99 -11.53
CA GLY A 268 8.03 -10.30 -11.18
C GLY A 268 8.71 -10.30 -9.81
N PRO A 269 8.99 -11.48 -9.23
CA PRO A 269 9.78 -11.63 -8.01
C PRO A 269 11.15 -10.91 -8.07
N ARG A 270 11.76 -10.85 -9.26
CA ARG A 270 13.06 -10.20 -9.49
C ARG A 270 12.99 -8.68 -9.44
N ASP A 271 11.80 -8.11 -9.56
CA ASP A 271 11.62 -6.65 -9.48
C ASP A 271 11.61 -6.19 -8.02
N LEU A 272 11.50 -7.08 -7.03
CA LEU A 272 11.47 -6.72 -5.62
C LEU A 272 12.79 -6.09 -5.16
N LEU A 273 12.68 -5.01 -4.38
CA LEU A 273 13.82 -4.36 -3.75
C LEU A 273 14.33 -5.23 -2.58
N GLU A 274 15.58 -5.69 -2.68
CA GLU A 274 16.23 -6.55 -1.66
C GLU A 274 16.16 -5.96 -0.25
N SER A 275 16.26 -4.63 -0.11
CA SER A 275 16.23 -3.93 1.18
C SER A 275 14.88 -3.96 1.89
N GLU A 276 13.82 -4.35 1.18
CA GLU A 276 12.43 -4.38 1.67
C GLU A 276 11.78 -5.75 1.49
N LEU A 277 12.59 -6.77 1.17
CA LEU A 277 12.13 -8.13 1.01
C LEU A 277 11.79 -8.73 2.38
N ASN A 278 10.51 -9.00 2.59
CA ASN A 278 10.03 -9.88 3.63
C ASN A 278 9.80 -11.25 3.04
N ALA A 279 10.29 -12.28 3.70
CA ALA A 279 10.06 -13.62 3.24
C ALA A 279 9.87 -14.58 4.41
N SER A 280 8.97 -15.52 4.20
CA SER A 280 8.55 -16.49 5.20
C SER A 280 8.37 -17.83 4.49
N PRO A 281 9.12 -18.88 4.90
CA PRO A 281 8.84 -20.22 4.42
C PRO A 281 7.45 -20.63 4.89
N LEU A 282 6.64 -21.17 3.98
CA LEU A 282 5.32 -21.73 4.31
C LEU A 282 5.41 -23.25 4.43
N THR A 283 6.22 -23.89 3.58
CA THR A 283 6.54 -25.31 3.62
C THR A 283 8.03 -25.50 3.25
N ALA A 284 8.49 -26.75 3.16
CA ALA A 284 9.83 -27.06 2.69
C ALA A 284 10.08 -26.64 1.23
N ASP A 285 9.03 -26.54 0.41
CA ASP A 285 9.14 -26.25 -1.02
C ASP A 285 8.51 -24.90 -1.41
N LEU A 286 7.82 -24.22 -0.47
CA LEU A 286 7.07 -23.01 -0.74
C LEU A 286 7.50 -21.85 0.16
N VAL A 287 7.81 -20.72 -0.46
CA VAL A 287 8.19 -19.48 0.22
C VAL A 287 7.20 -18.39 -0.14
N TRP A 288 6.68 -17.71 0.86
CA TRP A 288 6.03 -16.42 0.66
C TRP A 288 7.10 -15.34 0.65
N ILE A 289 7.11 -14.51 -0.38
CA ILE A 289 7.96 -13.32 -0.46
C ILE A 289 7.09 -12.09 -0.70
N ALA A 290 7.44 -10.96 -0.11
CA ALA A 290 6.78 -9.70 -0.37
C ALA A 290 7.74 -8.52 -0.23
N GLY A 291 7.55 -7.49 -1.03
CA GLY A 291 8.35 -6.27 -0.96
C GLY A 291 7.86 -5.23 -1.96
N ARG A 292 8.43 -4.02 -1.89
CA ARG A 292 8.21 -3.01 -2.94
C ARG A 292 8.97 -3.40 -4.21
N ALA A 293 8.36 -3.15 -5.35
CA ALA A 293 9.00 -3.39 -6.64
C ALA A 293 9.75 -2.14 -7.13
N ARG A 294 10.90 -2.36 -7.77
CA ARG A 294 11.77 -1.30 -8.28
C ARG A 294 11.02 -0.45 -9.30
N HIS A 295 11.14 0.87 -9.16
CA HIS A 295 10.49 1.88 -10.02
C HIS A 295 8.96 1.84 -10.03
N ARG A 296 8.32 1.17 -9.06
CA ARG A 296 6.86 0.99 -8.98
C ARG A 296 6.31 1.51 -7.65
N GLY A 297 6.85 2.64 -7.20
CA GLY A 297 6.27 3.41 -6.11
C GLY A 297 6.23 2.66 -4.77
N GLU A 298 5.15 2.89 -4.02
CA GLU A 298 5.00 2.36 -2.65
C GLU A 298 4.28 1.02 -2.56
N LEU A 299 3.78 0.50 -3.68
CA LEU A 299 2.97 -0.70 -3.72
C LEU A 299 3.81 -1.93 -3.32
N VAL A 300 3.32 -2.68 -2.34
CA VAL A 300 3.96 -3.93 -1.91
C VAL A 300 3.37 -5.07 -2.71
N HIS A 301 4.22 -5.84 -3.36
CA HIS A 301 3.84 -7.01 -4.12
C HIS A 301 4.20 -8.26 -3.34
N ALA A 302 3.30 -9.25 -3.36
CA ALA A 302 3.52 -10.52 -2.69
C ALA A 302 3.45 -11.68 -3.69
N PHE A 303 4.32 -12.66 -3.50
CA PHE A 303 4.42 -13.84 -4.33
C PHE A 303 4.52 -15.09 -3.45
N LEU A 304 3.94 -16.18 -3.94
CA LEU A 304 4.37 -17.51 -3.55
C LEU A 304 5.43 -17.96 -4.54
N LEU A 305 6.53 -18.49 -4.04
CA LEU A 305 7.66 -18.94 -4.82
C LEU A 305 7.94 -20.40 -4.47
N GLU A 306 8.11 -21.23 -5.51
CA GLU A 306 8.65 -22.58 -5.40
C GLU A 306 10.13 -22.56 -5.80
N PRO A 307 11.09 -22.50 -4.85
CA PRO A 307 12.48 -22.17 -5.19
C PRO A 307 13.20 -23.24 -5.99
N ARG A 308 12.71 -24.48 -5.96
CA ARG A 308 13.27 -25.59 -6.76
C ARG A 308 13.01 -25.40 -8.26
N THR A 309 11.83 -24.89 -8.62
CA THR A 309 11.41 -24.74 -10.02
C THR A 309 11.49 -23.31 -10.53
N GLY A 310 11.61 -22.33 -9.62
CA GLY A 310 11.49 -20.91 -9.93
C GLY A 310 10.06 -20.48 -10.27
N ARG A 311 9.08 -21.39 -10.20
CA ARG A 311 7.66 -21.06 -10.42
C ARG A 311 7.19 -20.14 -9.32
N TYR A 312 6.41 -19.14 -9.71
CA TYR A 312 5.83 -18.22 -8.76
C TYR A 312 4.37 -17.93 -9.07
N LEU A 313 3.63 -17.55 -8.03
CA LEU A 313 2.26 -17.08 -8.11
C LEU A 313 2.18 -15.69 -7.50
N HIS A 314 1.73 -14.71 -8.28
CA HIS A 314 1.51 -13.35 -7.79
C HIS A 314 0.21 -13.32 -6.95
N LEU A 315 0.33 -12.99 -5.67
CA LEU A 315 -0.76 -13.04 -4.69
C LEU A 315 -1.60 -11.76 -4.66
N SER A 316 -1.44 -10.89 -5.65
CA SER A 316 -1.92 -9.51 -5.70
C SER A 316 -1.22 -8.59 -4.70
N GLU A 317 -1.72 -7.36 -4.63
CA GLU A 317 -1.05 -6.22 -4.02
C GLU A 317 -1.31 -6.28 -2.51
N ALA A 318 -0.23 -6.37 -1.73
CA ALA A 318 -0.31 -6.35 -0.28
C ALA A 318 -0.40 -4.90 0.18
N HIS A 319 -1.36 -4.60 1.04
CA HIS A 319 -1.47 -3.27 1.61
C HIS A 319 -0.23 -2.96 2.48
N PRO A 320 0.53 -1.87 2.22
CA PRO A 320 1.83 -1.60 2.85
C PRO A 320 1.76 -1.46 4.38
N GLY A 321 0.62 -1.01 4.92
CA GLY A 321 0.40 -0.87 6.36
C GLY A 321 -0.05 -2.14 7.10
N LEU A 322 -0.32 -3.24 6.39
CA LEU A 322 -0.94 -4.42 6.97
C LEU A 322 -0.07 -5.64 6.71
N GLY A 323 0.93 -5.86 7.57
CA GLY A 323 1.78 -7.07 7.60
C GLY A 323 1.05 -8.42 7.80
N HIS A 324 -0.28 -8.43 7.65
CA HIS A 324 -1.23 -9.50 7.90
C HIS A 324 -1.78 -10.14 6.61
N SER A 325 -1.40 -9.65 5.42
CA SER A 325 -1.73 -10.29 4.13
C SER A 325 -0.78 -11.44 3.80
N ARG A 326 -0.44 -12.25 4.80
CA ARG A 326 0.45 -13.40 4.64
C ARG A 326 -0.36 -14.59 4.15
N ALA A 327 0.16 -15.33 3.19
CA ALA A 327 -0.42 -16.61 2.83
C ALA A 327 -0.39 -17.59 4.03
N ARG A 328 -1.32 -18.54 4.00
CA ARG A 328 -1.47 -19.65 4.95
C ARG A 328 -1.57 -20.93 4.14
N VAL A 329 -0.83 -21.95 4.53
CA VAL A 329 -0.87 -23.27 3.90
C VAL A 329 -1.55 -24.23 4.84
N SER A 330 -2.39 -25.11 4.30
CA SER A 330 -3.02 -26.18 5.06
C SER A 330 -1.96 -27.17 5.53
N LEU A 331 -2.18 -27.83 6.66
CA LEU A 331 -1.21 -28.76 7.24
C LEU A 331 -0.92 -29.94 6.30
N ASP A 332 -1.95 -30.42 5.59
CA ASP A 332 -1.85 -31.45 4.55
C ASP A 332 -1.14 -30.97 3.26
N ARG A 333 -0.79 -29.68 3.18
CA ARG A 333 -0.14 -29.02 2.04
C ARG A 333 -0.95 -29.11 0.74
N SER A 334 -2.23 -29.40 0.80
CA SER A 334 -3.09 -29.47 -0.37
C SER A 334 -3.48 -28.08 -0.89
N ARG A 335 -3.51 -27.08 -0.01
CA ARG A 335 -4.04 -25.74 -0.30
C ARG A 335 -3.20 -24.63 0.30
N VAL A 336 -3.17 -23.52 -0.42
CA VAL A 336 -2.68 -22.24 0.08
C VAL A 336 -3.79 -21.21 -0.05
N ALA A 337 -4.04 -20.45 1.01
CA ALA A 337 -4.97 -19.33 1.02
C ALA A 337 -4.21 -18.04 1.33
N TRP A 338 -4.67 -16.92 0.80
CA TRP A 338 -4.15 -15.61 1.12
C TRP A 338 -5.27 -14.58 1.06
N ARG A 339 -5.04 -13.45 1.72
CA ARG A 339 -6.00 -12.36 1.76
C ARG A 339 -5.61 -11.30 0.74
N THR A 340 -6.58 -10.88 -0.06
CA THR A 340 -6.48 -9.72 -0.94
C THR A 340 -7.33 -8.60 -0.37
N SER A 341 -6.84 -7.36 -0.38
CA SER A 341 -7.61 -6.21 0.08
C SER A 341 -8.00 -5.36 -1.13
N GLU A 342 -9.29 -5.07 -1.28
CA GLU A 342 -9.81 -4.16 -2.29
C GLU A 342 -10.40 -2.93 -1.59
N ARG A 343 -10.00 -1.75 -2.03
CA ARG A 343 -10.59 -0.52 -1.54
C ARG A 343 -12.01 -0.33 -2.12
N ARG A 344 -13.04 -0.34 -1.25
CA ARG A 344 -14.44 -0.09 -1.63
C ARG A 344 -14.77 1.39 -1.67
N SER A 345 -14.23 2.17 -0.73
CA SER A 345 -14.40 3.63 -0.66
C SER A 345 -13.13 4.31 -0.15
N THR A 346 -13.12 5.65 -0.11
CA THR A 346 -12.00 6.41 0.46
C THR A 346 -11.69 6.03 1.91
N ARG A 347 -12.67 5.49 2.66
CA ARG A 347 -12.53 5.14 4.08
C ARG A 347 -12.67 3.64 4.38
N SER A 348 -13.11 2.81 3.44
CA SER A 348 -13.40 1.40 3.68
C SER A 348 -12.64 0.45 2.74
N TRP A 349 -12.15 -0.62 3.35
CA TRP A 349 -11.48 -1.73 2.69
C TRP A 349 -12.35 -2.97 2.83
N ALA A 350 -12.55 -3.71 1.75
CA ALA A 350 -13.01 -5.08 1.81
C ALA A 350 -11.81 -6.00 1.70
N SER A 351 -11.82 -7.08 2.46
CA SER A 351 -10.85 -8.15 2.30
C SER A 351 -11.55 -9.36 1.71
N ARG A 352 -10.95 -9.95 0.69
CA ARG A 352 -11.39 -11.22 0.12
C ARG A 352 -10.33 -12.26 0.38
N VAL A 353 -10.74 -13.52 0.53
CA VAL A 353 -9.80 -14.63 0.57
C VAL A 353 -9.69 -15.22 -0.83
N ARG A 354 -8.47 -15.53 -1.24
CA ARG A 354 -8.20 -16.31 -2.43
C ARG A 354 -7.43 -17.56 -2.02
N PHE A 355 -7.53 -18.60 -2.81
CA PHE A 355 -6.81 -19.83 -2.56
C PHE A 355 -6.35 -20.50 -3.85
N ALA A 356 -5.39 -21.40 -3.74
CA ALA A 356 -4.93 -22.24 -4.84
C ALA A 356 -4.74 -23.67 -4.32
N ASP A 357 -5.10 -24.63 -5.17
CA ASP A 357 -4.88 -26.06 -4.91
C ASP A 357 -3.43 -26.39 -5.32
N LEU A 358 -2.56 -26.65 -4.33
CA LEU A 358 -1.14 -26.94 -4.54
C LEU A 358 -0.93 -28.25 -5.32
N ALA A 359 -1.87 -29.19 -5.25
CA ALA A 359 -1.78 -30.50 -5.89
C ALA A 359 -2.20 -30.52 -7.37
N ARG A 360 -3.02 -29.57 -7.84
CA ARG A 360 -3.66 -29.64 -9.18
C ARG A 360 -3.05 -28.70 -10.19
N ASP A 361 -2.73 -27.47 -9.77
CA ASP A 361 -1.97 -26.52 -10.57
C ASP A 361 -1.61 -25.31 -9.70
N PHE A 362 -0.32 -25.17 -9.38
CA PHE A 362 0.24 -24.04 -8.65
C PHE A 362 -0.13 -22.66 -9.24
N ALA A 363 -0.56 -22.61 -10.51
CA ALA A 363 -0.73 -21.39 -11.28
C ALA A 363 -2.12 -20.72 -11.21
N THR A 364 -3.18 -21.38 -10.72
CA THR A 364 -4.55 -20.85 -10.88
C THR A 364 -5.22 -20.49 -9.55
N PRO A 365 -5.14 -19.20 -9.11
CA PRO A 365 -5.95 -18.67 -8.02
C PRO A 365 -7.44 -18.87 -8.23
N ARG A 366 -8.14 -19.21 -7.16
CA ARG A 366 -9.60 -19.20 -7.05
C ARG A 366 -10.03 -18.16 -6.04
N GLU A 367 -11.12 -17.45 -6.33
CA GLU A 367 -11.77 -16.60 -5.33
C GLU A 367 -12.63 -17.48 -4.40
N SER A 368 -12.55 -17.23 -3.10
CA SER A 368 -13.53 -17.79 -2.17
C SER A 368 -14.83 -16.97 -2.19
N GLY A 369 -15.91 -17.55 -1.66
CA GLY A 369 -17.10 -16.79 -1.26
C GLY A 369 -16.89 -15.94 0.01
N ILE A 370 -15.70 -15.97 0.63
CA ILE A 370 -15.41 -15.21 1.86
C ILE A 370 -15.08 -13.76 1.47
N GLU A 371 -15.99 -12.87 1.81
CA GLU A 371 -15.79 -11.43 1.76
C GLU A 371 -15.98 -10.82 3.14
N TRP A 372 -15.03 -9.97 3.52
CA TRP A 372 -14.97 -9.34 4.82
C TRP A 372 -15.04 -7.82 4.70
N ASP A 373 -15.92 -7.19 5.47
CA ASP A 373 -16.01 -5.74 5.61
C ASP A 373 -14.95 -5.24 6.60
N GLY A 374 -13.72 -5.14 6.11
CA GLY A 374 -12.56 -4.72 6.87
C GLY A 374 -11.44 -5.76 6.85
N ILE A 375 -10.57 -5.67 7.84
CA ILE A 375 -9.38 -6.50 7.96
C ILE A 375 -9.50 -7.28 9.27
N PRO A 376 -9.54 -8.62 9.27
CA PRO A 376 -9.54 -9.37 10.51
C PRO A 376 -8.21 -9.14 11.22
N PHE A 377 -8.26 -9.09 12.54
CA PHE A 377 -7.05 -8.97 13.35
C PHE A 377 -6.14 -10.19 13.22
N ALA A 378 -6.75 -11.36 13.16
CA ALA A 378 -6.06 -12.63 12.98
C ALA A 378 -6.88 -13.56 12.09
N TRP A 379 -6.20 -14.43 11.36
CA TRP A 379 -6.84 -15.47 10.57
C TRP A 379 -5.92 -16.68 10.41
N ALA A 380 -6.53 -17.85 10.24
CA ALA A 380 -5.87 -19.14 10.09
C ALA A 380 -6.63 -20.01 9.08
N LEU A 381 -5.92 -20.95 8.45
CA LEU A 381 -6.46 -21.95 7.54
C LEU A 381 -6.49 -23.30 8.25
N SER A 382 -7.57 -24.07 8.10
CA SER A 382 -7.69 -25.39 8.72
C SER A 382 -6.65 -26.38 8.20
N PRO A 383 -6.35 -27.48 8.94
CA PRO A 383 -5.33 -28.43 8.54
C PRO A 383 -5.54 -29.08 7.16
N ASP A 384 -6.79 -29.24 6.75
CA ASP A 384 -7.24 -29.79 5.46
C ASP A 384 -7.53 -28.71 4.40
N GLY A 385 -7.38 -27.43 4.76
CA GLY A 385 -7.65 -26.31 3.85
C GLY A 385 -9.11 -26.13 3.44
N SER A 386 -10.07 -26.71 4.16
CA SER A 386 -11.50 -26.57 3.87
C SER A 386 -12.15 -25.37 4.57
N HIS A 387 -11.55 -24.85 5.65
CA HIS A 387 -12.13 -23.79 6.48
C HIS A 387 -11.14 -22.66 6.78
N VAL A 388 -11.68 -21.46 6.97
CA VAL A 388 -10.94 -20.29 7.44
C VAL A 388 -11.52 -19.83 8.76
N ALA A 389 -10.65 -19.67 9.75
CA ALA A 389 -10.98 -18.96 10.98
C ALA A 389 -10.52 -17.51 10.88
N SER A 390 -11.34 -16.55 11.31
CA SER A 390 -11.00 -15.13 11.36
C SER A 390 -11.50 -14.47 12.65
N VAL A 391 -10.73 -13.52 13.20
CA VAL A 391 -11.07 -12.79 14.43
C VAL A 391 -11.30 -11.32 14.14
N TRP A 392 -12.42 -10.81 14.61
CA TRP A 392 -12.94 -9.46 14.37
C TRP A 392 -13.15 -8.70 15.65
N ARG A 393 -13.13 -7.36 15.60
CA ARG A 393 -13.73 -6.57 16.68
C ARG A 393 -15.24 -6.76 16.60
N ASN A 394 -15.87 -7.13 17.70
CA ASN A 394 -17.32 -7.06 17.78
C ASN A 394 -17.70 -5.57 17.76
N GLY A 395 -18.68 -5.18 16.94
CA GLY A 395 -19.05 -3.75 16.77
C GLY A 395 -19.58 -3.06 18.04
N SER A 396 -19.61 -3.77 19.17
CA SER A 396 -19.92 -3.27 20.50
C SER A 396 -18.70 -2.59 21.14
N ASP A 397 -18.96 -1.53 21.90
CA ASP A 397 -17.93 -0.80 22.66
C ASP A 397 -17.31 -1.61 23.82
N ASP A 398 -17.76 -2.85 24.04
CA ASP A 398 -17.28 -3.74 25.12
C ASP A 398 -15.90 -4.34 24.85
N GLY A 399 -15.31 -4.09 23.67
CA GLY A 399 -14.00 -4.60 23.28
C GLY A 399 -13.97 -6.11 23.06
N SER A 400 -15.12 -6.78 23.00
CA SER A 400 -15.18 -8.22 22.71
C SER A 400 -14.72 -8.51 21.28
N LEU A 401 -14.12 -9.69 21.08
CA LEU A 401 -13.71 -10.16 19.77
C LEU A 401 -14.68 -11.24 19.28
N ARG A 402 -14.89 -11.31 17.97
CA ARG A 402 -15.74 -12.33 17.34
C ARG A 402 -14.89 -13.22 16.45
N LEU A 403 -14.79 -14.50 16.81
CA LEU A 403 -14.24 -15.55 15.97
C LEU A 403 -15.33 -16.03 15.00
N ARG A 404 -15.02 -16.04 13.71
CA ARG A 404 -15.84 -16.61 12.64
C ARG A 404 -15.10 -17.78 12.01
N LEU A 405 -15.79 -18.89 11.85
CA LEU A 405 -15.35 -20.05 11.08
C LEU A 405 -16.19 -20.13 9.82
N GLU A 406 -15.55 -20.07 8.67
CA GLU A 406 -16.21 -19.98 7.37
C GLU A 406 -15.66 -21.07 6.44
N ALA A 407 -16.52 -21.66 5.62
CA ALA A 407 -16.10 -22.58 4.58
C ALA A 407 -15.29 -21.83 3.52
N LEU A 408 -14.09 -22.32 3.20
CA LEU A 408 -13.16 -21.62 2.31
C LEU A 408 -13.76 -21.40 0.92
N GLU A 409 -14.45 -22.37 0.34
CA GLU A 409 -14.93 -22.23 -1.03
C GLU A 409 -16.22 -21.40 -1.12
N SER A 410 -17.22 -21.72 -0.31
CA SER A 410 -18.55 -21.09 -0.38
C SER A 410 -18.64 -19.77 0.37
N GLY A 411 -17.73 -19.50 1.31
CA GLY A 411 -17.87 -18.41 2.27
C GLY A 411 -19.01 -18.58 3.27
N GLY A 412 -19.65 -19.75 3.31
CA GLY A 412 -20.72 -20.05 4.26
C GLY A 412 -20.19 -19.98 5.70
N LEU A 413 -20.85 -19.17 6.54
CA LEU A 413 -20.55 -19.11 7.97
C LEU A 413 -20.95 -20.43 8.62
N LEU A 414 -19.97 -21.17 9.15
CA LEU A 414 -20.18 -22.44 9.83
C LEU A 414 -20.37 -22.24 11.33
N LYS A 415 -19.52 -21.40 11.94
CA LYS A 415 -19.59 -21.12 13.38
C LYS A 415 -19.19 -19.67 13.67
N SER A 416 -19.75 -19.13 14.73
CA SER A 416 -19.43 -17.80 15.25
C SER A 416 -19.35 -17.87 16.77
N LEU A 417 -18.23 -17.43 17.35
CA LEU A 417 -17.98 -17.46 18.79
C LEU A 417 -17.53 -16.08 19.26
N THR A 418 -18.05 -15.62 20.40
CA THR A 418 -17.59 -14.37 21.04
C THR A 418 -16.48 -14.71 22.01
N ILE A 419 -15.29 -14.15 21.78
CA ILE A 419 -14.15 -14.24 22.67
C ILE A 419 -14.24 -13.06 23.65
N GLN A 420 -14.56 -13.38 24.89
CA GLN A 420 -14.53 -12.42 25.97
C GLN A 420 -13.08 -12.19 26.44
N HIS A 421 -12.80 -10.97 26.91
CA HIS A 421 -11.59 -10.61 27.64
C HIS A 421 -10.26 -10.65 26.86
N CYS A 422 -10.28 -10.52 25.54
CA CYS A 422 -9.06 -10.40 24.74
C CYS A 422 -8.81 -8.93 24.35
N GLY A 423 -7.99 -8.22 25.12
CA GLY A 423 -7.83 -6.77 24.93
C GLY A 423 -6.93 -6.37 23.75
N SER A 424 -6.06 -7.27 23.28
CA SER A 424 -5.24 -7.10 22.09
C SER A 424 -5.17 -8.42 21.32
N PRO A 425 -5.42 -8.40 20.00
CA PRO A 425 -5.44 -9.59 19.20
C PRO A 425 -4.02 -10.10 18.89
N GLY A 426 -3.81 -11.41 19.00
CA GLY A 426 -2.55 -12.08 18.67
C GLY A 426 -2.66 -13.01 17.45
N ALA A 427 -1.66 -13.88 17.29
CA ALA A 427 -1.64 -14.87 16.22
C ALA A 427 -2.72 -15.94 16.43
N MET A 428 -3.14 -16.58 15.34
CA MET A 428 -4.09 -17.69 15.37
C MET A 428 -3.56 -18.86 14.56
N VAL A 429 -3.74 -20.08 15.08
CA VAL A 429 -3.36 -21.33 14.42
C VAL A 429 -4.37 -22.43 14.74
N PHE A 430 -4.67 -23.29 13.77
CA PHE A 430 -5.40 -24.53 14.03
C PHE A 430 -4.43 -25.56 14.59
N LEU A 431 -4.78 -26.19 15.70
CA LEU A 431 -4.05 -27.34 16.23
C LEU A 431 -4.48 -28.62 15.51
N ASP A 432 -5.78 -28.73 15.25
CA ASP A 432 -6.41 -29.78 14.45
C ASP A 432 -7.69 -29.22 13.78
N GLY A 433 -8.57 -30.09 13.26
CA GLY A 433 -9.83 -29.67 12.62
C GLY A 433 -10.89 -29.11 13.58
N LYS A 434 -10.70 -29.24 14.89
CA LYS A 434 -11.66 -28.91 15.95
C LYS A 434 -11.13 -27.88 16.94
N MET A 435 -9.82 -27.67 17.02
CA MET A 435 -9.16 -26.86 18.04
C MET A 435 -8.36 -25.72 17.43
N ILE A 436 -8.59 -24.50 17.94
CA ILE A 436 -7.84 -23.31 17.59
C ILE A 436 -7.06 -22.80 18.80
N LEU A 437 -5.79 -22.47 18.59
CA LEU A 437 -5.01 -21.69 19.54
C LEU A 437 -4.95 -20.24 19.07
N TYR A 438 -5.39 -19.33 19.93
CA TYR A 438 -5.43 -17.89 19.65
C TYR A 438 -4.66 -17.11 20.72
N GLY A 439 -3.68 -16.30 20.31
CA GLY A 439 -2.96 -15.43 21.23
C GLY A 439 -3.80 -14.22 21.64
N CYS A 440 -3.89 -13.94 22.94
CA CYS A 440 -4.55 -12.77 23.50
C CYS A 440 -3.59 -11.95 24.35
N GLY A 441 -3.45 -10.67 24.05
CA GLY A 441 -2.75 -9.71 24.90
C GLY A 441 -3.72 -8.89 25.74
N TRP A 442 -3.30 -8.46 26.93
CA TRP A 442 -4.01 -7.46 27.73
C TRP A 442 -3.32 -6.10 27.63
N PRO A 443 -4.02 -5.05 27.17
CA PRO A 443 -3.57 -3.69 27.36
C PRO A 443 -3.74 -3.36 28.84
N SER A 444 -2.70 -3.58 29.62
CA SER A 444 -2.67 -3.10 30.99
C SER A 444 -2.57 -1.57 30.95
N THR A 445 -3.65 -0.87 31.29
CA THR A 445 -3.71 0.59 31.36
C THR A 445 -2.91 1.17 32.53
N THR A 446 -2.52 0.34 33.50
CA THR A 446 -1.88 0.76 34.76
C THR A 446 -0.46 0.25 34.95
N SER A 447 0.01 -0.65 34.09
CA SER A 447 1.41 -1.10 34.08
C SER A 447 1.86 -1.32 32.64
N ASN A 448 3.07 -0.91 32.27
CA ASN A 448 3.67 -1.19 30.94
C ASN A 448 3.90 -2.70 30.67
N ARG A 449 3.24 -3.61 31.40
CA ARG A 449 3.31 -5.06 31.23
C ARG A 449 2.19 -5.51 30.30
N LEU A 450 2.53 -5.87 29.07
CA LEU A 450 1.64 -6.69 28.24
C LEU A 450 1.62 -8.07 28.90
N LEU A 451 0.49 -8.51 29.46
CA LEU A 451 0.32 -9.93 29.82
C LEU A 451 -0.33 -10.62 28.62
N GLY A 452 0.32 -11.67 28.11
CA GLY A 452 -0.21 -12.50 27.04
C GLY A 452 -0.65 -13.86 27.58
N TYR A 453 -1.75 -14.40 27.06
CA TYR A 453 -2.11 -15.80 27.22
C TYR A 453 -2.58 -16.40 25.90
N GLY A 454 -2.46 -17.72 25.78
CA GLY A 454 -3.11 -18.46 24.70
C GLY A 454 -4.56 -18.77 25.09
N LEU A 455 -5.49 -18.62 24.17
CA LEU A 455 -6.86 -19.10 24.30
C LEU A 455 -7.00 -20.35 23.44
N LEU A 456 -7.29 -21.48 24.08
CA LEU A 456 -7.63 -22.71 23.40
C LEU A 456 -9.15 -22.71 23.17
N ILE A 457 -9.57 -22.82 21.91
CA ILE A 457 -10.96 -22.71 21.49
C ILE A 457 -11.37 -24.03 20.86
N ASP A 458 -12.37 -24.67 21.44
CA ASP A 458 -12.99 -25.88 20.89
C ASP A 458 -14.15 -25.48 19.97
N LEU A 459 -14.02 -25.81 18.69
CA LEU A 459 -14.97 -25.49 17.62
C LEU A 459 -16.20 -26.40 17.64
N GLU A 460 -16.24 -27.48 18.39
CA GLU A 460 -17.44 -28.30 18.58
C GLU A 460 -18.26 -27.76 19.75
N SER A 461 -17.68 -27.73 20.96
CA SER A 461 -18.38 -27.26 22.16
C SER A 461 -18.60 -25.75 22.18
N GLY A 462 -17.72 -24.97 21.53
CA GLY A 462 -17.69 -23.52 21.67
C GLY A 462 -17.07 -23.03 22.98
N GLU A 463 -16.54 -23.95 23.80
CA GLU A 463 -15.82 -23.59 25.02
C GLU A 463 -14.51 -22.89 24.69
N THR A 464 -14.20 -21.86 25.47
CA THR A 464 -12.90 -21.19 25.44
C THR A 464 -12.19 -21.46 26.76
N LYS A 465 -10.99 -22.03 26.70
CA LYS A 465 -10.15 -22.31 27.87
C LYS A 465 -8.91 -21.45 27.77
N ALA A 466 -8.74 -20.54 28.74
CA ALA A 466 -7.49 -19.78 28.85
C ALA A 466 -6.36 -20.75 29.19
N HIS A 467 -5.32 -20.77 28.35
CA HIS A 467 -4.21 -21.68 28.45
C HIS A 467 -2.89 -20.92 28.64
N GLY A 468 -2.34 -21.00 29.85
CA GLY A 468 -1.04 -20.45 30.24
C GLY A 468 -1.02 -18.92 30.39
N ARG A 469 -0.52 -18.41 31.52
CA ARG A 469 -0.09 -17.01 31.63
C ARG A 469 1.37 -16.96 31.19
N ILE A 470 1.68 -16.13 30.21
CA ILE A 470 3.07 -15.86 29.81
C ILE A 470 3.47 -14.53 30.46
N PRO A 471 4.22 -14.54 31.58
CA PRO A 471 4.71 -13.31 32.17
C PRO A 471 5.71 -12.63 31.22
N TYR A 472 5.48 -11.36 30.89
CA TYR A 472 6.46 -10.54 30.18
C TYR A 472 7.45 -9.92 31.19
N PRO A 473 8.74 -9.77 30.82
CA PRO A 473 9.73 -9.16 31.71
C PRO A 473 9.47 -7.66 31.96
N ASP A 474 9.93 -7.18 33.11
CA ASP A 474 9.68 -5.86 33.72
C ASP A 474 10.25 -4.62 33.00
N ARG A 475 10.57 -4.69 31.71
CA ARG A 475 11.13 -3.55 30.98
C ARG A 475 10.08 -2.84 30.13
N PRO A 476 10.08 -1.50 30.08
CA PRO A 476 9.23 -0.76 29.17
C PRO A 476 9.55 -1.16 27.73
N ILE A 477 8.56 -1.72 27.04
CA ILE A 477 8.67 -2.11 25.64
C ILE A 477 8.24 -0.90 24.80
N ASP A 478 9.16 -0.34 24.02
CA ASP A 478 8.81 0.66 23.00
C ASP A 478 7.77 0.06 22.04
N SER A 479 6.74 0.85 21.71
CA SER A 479 5.56 0.45 20.93
C SER A 479 5.87 -0.19 19.56
N ALA A 480 7.11 -0.05 19.05
CA ALA A 480 7.59 -0.73 17.85
C ALA A 480 7.71 -2.27 18.01
N PHE A 481 7.86 -2.80 19.23
CA PHE A 481 8.07 -4.23 19.50
C PHE A 481 6.78 -5.02 19.77
N ALA A 482 5.64 -4.35 19.99
CA ALA A 482 4.35 -4.99 20.25
C ALA A 482 3.80 -5.81 19.06
N SER A 483 4.43 -5.71 17.89
CA SER A 483 4.11 -6.48 16.67
C SER A 483 4.86 -7.80 16.53
N ALA A 484 5.68 -8.21 17.52
CA ALA A 484 6.41 -9.48 17.51
C ALA A 484 5.88 -10.54 18.51
N PRO A 485 4.57 -10.88 18.57
CA PRO A 485 4.02 -11.86 19.52
C PRO A 485 4.27 -13.31 19.09
N HIS A 486 5.47 -13.63 18.60
CA HIS A 486 5.70 -14.85 17.84
C HIS A 486 7.05 -15.47 18.17
N ARG A 487 7.38 -15.73 19.44
CA ARG A 487 8.65 -16.41 19.77
C ARG A 487 8.52 -17.67 20.62
N TRP A 488 7.31 -18.12 20.93
CA TRP A 488 7.12 -19.15 21.96
C TRP A 488 5.95 -20.06 21.65
N PHE A 489 6.18 -21.13 20.88
CA PHE A 489 5.22 -22.23 20.84
C PHE A 489 5.99 -23.55 20.82
N ALA A 490 5.96 -24.26 21.95
CA ALA A 490 6.20 -25.69 22.01
C ALA A 490 4.92 -26.44 21.55
N PRO A 491 5.01 -27.68 21.05
CA PRO A 491 3.85 -28.51 20.69
C PRO A 491 2.88 -28.70 21.88
N PRO A 492 1.61 -29.08 21.61
CA PRO A 492 0.49 -29.07 22.57
C PRO A 492 0.68 -29.95 23.81
N ALA A 493 1.64 -30.88 23.81
CA ALA A 493 1.90 -31.78 24.91
C ALA A 493 2.81 -31.17 26.00
N ALA A 494 2.98 -29.86 26.13
CA ALA A 494 3.87 -29.30 27.15
C ALA A 494 3.48 -27.88 27.63
N ARG A 495 3.22 -27.69 28.93
CA ARG A 495 2.88 -26.40 29.58
C ARG A 495 4.08 -25.88 30.37
N TRP A 496 4.40 -24.59 30.37
CA TRP A 496 5.50 -24.06 31.20
C TRP A 496 4.98 -23.21 32.37
N SER A 497 5.41 -23.46 33.61
CA SER A 497 5.09 -22.62 34.77
C SER A 497 6.32 -22.36 35.65
N ARG A 498 6.37 -21.21 36.34
CA ARG A 498 7.49 -20.83 37.23
C ARG A 498 6.91 -20.41 38.57
N GLU A 499 7.33 -21.06 39.65
CA GLU A 499 7.16 -20.53 41.01
C GLU A 499 8.38 -19.69 41.39
N ASP A 500 8.20 -18.79 42.36
CA ASP A 500 9.22 -17.87 42.89
C ASP A 500 10.38 -18.66 43.53
N GLY A 501 11.28 -19.21 42.71
CA GLY A 501 12.35 -20.11 43.17
C GLY A 501 13.37 -20.56 42.11
N GLY A 502 13.17 -20.24 40.82
CA GLY A 502 14.20 -20.44 39.78
C GLY A 502 14.01 -21.64 38.86
N ALA A 503 13.30 -22.69 39.29
CA ALA A 503 12.96 -23.83 38.44
C ALA A 503 11.75 -23.54 37.53
N GLY A 504 11.81 -24.04 36.30
CA GLY A 504 10.69 -24.02 35.35
C GLY A 504 10.05 -25.40 35.25
N TRP A 505 8.74 -25.48 35.31
CA TRP A 505 7.98 -26.71 35.25
C TRP A 505 7.42 -26.92 33.84
N LEU A 506 7.66 -28.08 33.24
CA LEU A 506 7.03 -28.50 31.99
C LEU A 506 5.92 -29.52 32.27
N HIS A 507 4.66 -29.16 32.10
CA HIS A 507 3.54 -30.09 32.28
C HIS A 507 3.19 -30.75 30.95
N ILE A 508 3.40 -32.05 30.83
CA ILE A 508 3.00 -32.81 29.64
C ILE A 508 1.57 -33.32 29.81
N GLU A 509 0.70 -33.08 28.84
CA GLU A 509 -0.73 -33.37 28.99
C GLU A 509 -0.98 -34.89 29.05
N GLY A 510 -1.39 -35.38 30.24
CA GLY A 510 -1.58 -36.81 30.52
C GLY A 510 -0.53 -37.42 31.46
N GLU A 511 0.53 -36.68 31.79
CA GLU A 511 1.61 -37.13 32.69
C GLU A 511 1.83 -36.15 33.86
N ALA A 512 2.56 -36.60 34.88
CA ALA A 512 2.94 -35.75 36.01
C ALA A 512 3.77 -34.56 35.52
N SER A 513 3.61 -33.40 36.17
CA SER A 513 4.44 -32.21 35.93
C SER A 513 5.92 -32.58 36.02
N VAL A 514 6.67 -32.30 34.97
CA VAL A 514 8.10 -32.59 34.92
C VAL A 514 8.87 -31.31 35.22
N GLU A 515 9.67 -31.30 36.28
CA GLU A 515 10.56 -30.18 36.59
C GLU A 515 11.70 -30.15 35.58
N ILE A 516 11.92 -29.02 34.92
CA ILE A 516 13.08 -28.82 34.04
C ILE A 516 14.06 -27.89 34.75
N PRO A 517 15.06 -28.45 35.47
CA PRO A 517 16.06 -27.63 36.12
C PRO A 517 16.95 -26.96 35.06
N PRO A 518 17.35 -25.69 35.26
CA PRO A 518 18.39 -25.10 34.44
C PRO A 518 19.69 -25.91 34.60
N PRO A 519 20.51 -26.03 33.54
CA PRO A 519 21.85 -26.59 33.66
C PRO A 519 22.63 -25.96 34.81
N ALA A 520 23.37 -26.76 35.57
CA ALA A 520 24.14 -26.29 36.74
C ALA A 520 25.14 -25.15 36.43
N SER A 521 25.49 -24.96 35.16
CA SER A 521 26.35 -23.88 34.68
C SER A 521 25.68 -22.50 34.66
N LEU A 522 24.35 -22.41 34.81
CA LEU A 522 23.57 -21.18 34.72
C LEU A 522 23.16 -20.64 36.08
N ASP A 523 22.96 -19.31 36.17
CA ASP A 523 22.42 -18.69 37.38
C ASP A 523 20.94 -19.09 37.57
N ALA A 524 20.45 -19.13 38.82
CA ALA A 524 19.06 -19.39 39.17
C ALA A 524 18.08 -18.35 38.57
N LYS A 525 18.62 -17.21 38.10
CA LYS A 525 17.91 -16.17 37.36
C LYS A 525 17.90 -16.35 35.84
N SER A 526 18.44 -17.46 35.34
CA SER A 526 18.42 -17.78 33.91
C SER A 526 16.99 -17.82 33.36
N LEU A 527 16.84 -17.40 32.11
CA LEU A 527 15.58 -17.31 31.39
C LEU A 527 15.58 -18.37 30.30
N VAL A 528 14.51 -19.14 30.19
CA VAL A 528 14.27 -19.92 28.97
C VAL A 528 14.03 -18.93 27.83
N ALA A 529 14.86 -19.02 26.79
CA ALA A 529 14.90 -18.19 25.60
C ALA A 529 14.12 -18.80 24.41
N SER A 530 13.96 -20.12 24.38
CA SER A 530 13.09 -20.86 23.46
C SER A 530 13.05 -22.35 23.84
N ALA A 531 11.98 -23.06 23.47
CA ALA A 531 11.87 -24.50 23.70
C ALA A 531 11.20 -25.19 22.50
N ARG A 532 11.68 -26.39 22.10
CA ARG A 532 11.16 -27.14 20.96
C ARG A 532 11.42 -28.64 21.12
N PHE A 533 10.41 -29.46 20.81
CA PHE A 533 10.61 -30.91 20.66
C PHE A 533 11.20 -31.24 19.29
N LEU A 534 12.20 -32.11 19.30
CA LEU A 534 12.82 -32.70 18.11
C LEU A 534 12.03 -33.92 17.62
N ALA A 535 12.32 -34.38 16.41
CA ALA A 535 11.67 -35.57 15.83
C ALA A 535 11.91 -36.86 16.65
N ASN A 536 13.03 -36.94 17.39
CA ASN A 536 13.34 -38.04 18.31
C ASN A 536 12.69 -37.90 19.70
N ARG A 537 11.78 -36.93 19.86
CA ARG A 537 11.07 -36.60 21.10
C ARG A 537 11.92 -36.00 22.23
N GLU A 538 13.17 -35.65 21.96
CA GLU A 538 13.96 -34.83 22.90
C GLU A 538 13.42 -33.39 22.90
N LEU A 539 13.34 -32.78 24.09
CA LEU A 539 13.04 -31.37 24.25
C LEU A 539 14.33 -30.56 24.28
N VAL A 540 14.52 -29.65 23.34
CA VAL A 540 15.59 -28.65 23.39
C VAL A 540 15.08 -27.38 24.03
N VAL A 541 15.76 -26.92 25.07
CA VAL A 541 15.51 -25.65 25.74
C VAL A 541 16.75 -24.79 25.64
N ALA A 542 16.62 -23.63 25.00
CA ALA A 542 17.62 -22.59 25.07
C ALA A 542 17.44 -21.84 26.38
N TRP A 543 18.45 -21.80 27.23
CA TRP A 543 18.51 -20.98 28.43
C TRP A 543 19.46 -19.80 28.17
N ILE A 544 19.18 -18.63 28.75
CA ILE A 544 20.05 -17.45 28.70
C ILE A 544 20.14 -16.83 30.09
N ASP A 545 21.35 -16.57 30.56
CA ASP A 545 21.61 -15.72 31.73
C ASP A 545 22.51 -14.53 31.38
N SER A 546 22.98 -13.80 32.41
CA SER A 546 23.89 -12.66 32.23
C SER A 546 25.28 -13.04 31.70
N ARG A 547 25.65 -14.32 31.74
CA ARG A 547 26.97 -14.86 31.36
C ARG A 547 26.96 -15.51 29.98
N GLY A 548 25.80 -15.93 29.47
CA GLY A 548 25.66 -16.49 28.13
C GLY A 548 24.42 -17.36 27.98
N GLY A 549 24.37 -18.11 26.88
CA GLY A 549 23.28 -19.02 26.56
C GLY A 549 23.72 -20.47 26.74
N VAL A 550 22.81 -21.37 27.12
CA VAL A 550 23.06 -22.81 27.13
C VAL A 550 21.93 -23.51 26.38
N LEU A 551 22.29 -24.40 25.48
CA LEU A 551 21.33 -25.31 24.84
C LEU A 551 21.26 -26.58 25.67
N ALA A 552 20.17 -26.72 26.41
CA ALA A 552 19.89 -27.89 27.22
C ALA A 552 18.94 -28.82 26.47
N PHE A 553 19.22 -30.10 26.47
CA PHE A 553 18.40 -31.13 25.87
C PHE A 553 17.89 -32.03 26.99
N TYR A 554 16.60 -32.32 26.95
CA TYR A 554 15.91 -33.12 27.94
C TYR A 554 15.20 -34.27 27.23
N ASP A 555 15.05 -35.41 27.89
CA ASP A 555 14.19 -36.48 27.41
C ASP A 555 12.72 -36.22 27.73
N GLU A 556 11.85 -37.18 27.41
CA GLU A 556 10.42 -37.12 27.74
C GLU A 556 10.17 -37.04 29.25
N ALA A 557 11.07 -37.60 30.07
CA ALA A 557 11.00 -37.55 31.53
C ALA A 557 11.58 -36.24 32.12
N GLY A 558 12.04 -35.32 31.26
CA GLY A 558 12.68 -34.06 31.62
C GLY A 558 14.01 -34.19 32.34
N GLU A 559 14.65 -35.36 32.26
CA GLU A 559 16.02 -35.50 32.71
C GLU A 559 16.93 -34.76 31.72
N LEU A 560 17.86 -33.96 32.25
CA LEU A 560 18.83 -33.25 31.44
C LEU A 560 19.77 -34.26 30.77
N LEU A 561 19.54 -34.55 29.50
CA LEU A 561 20.40 -35.41 28.70
C LEU A 561 21.78 -34.78 28.48
N ARG A 562 21.80 -33.48 28.18
CA ARG A 562 23.04 -32.74 27.87
C ARG A 562 22.81 -31.23 27.87
N ALA A 563 23.87 -30.49 28.14
CA ALA A 563 23.91 -29.03 28.06
C ALA A 563 25.13 -28.58 27.25
N ILE A 564 24.91 -27.77 26.22
CA ILE A 564 25.97 -27.21 25.37
C ILE A 564 26.15 -25.74 25.78
N PRO A 565 27.26 -25.39 26.46
CA PRO A 565 27.60 -24.00 26.72
C PRO A 565 27.75 -23.27 25.39
N SER A 566 27.15 -22.09 25.30
CA SER A 566 27.27 -21.28 24.10
C SER A 566 27.60 -19.84 24.47
N GLU A 567 28.40 -19.19 23.63
CA GLU A 567 28.70 -17.76 23.79
C GLU A 567 27.51 -16.85 23.41
N PHE A 568 26.32 -17.42 23.22
CA PHE A 568 25.16 -16.72 22.69
C PHE A 568 24.56 -15.79 23.75
N ARG A 569 24.44 -14.49 23.46
CA ARG A 569 23.82 -13.52 24.37
C ARG A 569 22.33 -13.27 24.08
N TRP A 570 21.77 -13.87 23.03
CA TRP A 570 20.43 -13.59 22.49
C TRP A 570 19.81 -14.85 21.86
N PRO A 571 18.47 -14.95 21.75
CA PRO A 571 17.79 -16.21 21.47
C PRO A 571 18.24 -16.86 20.16
N ALA A 572 18.53 -18.15 20.23
CA ALA A 572 18.91 -18.97 19.09
C ALA A 572 17.67 -19.42 18.30
N LEU A 573 17.77 -19.41 16.96
CA LEU A 573 16.80 -20.11 16.11
C LEU A 573 17.25 -21.55 15.89
N PHE A 574 16.31 -22.50 16.00
CA PHE A 574 16.54 -23.92 15.74
C PHE A 574 15.89 -24.37 14.45
N CYS A 575 16.69 -24.96 13.57
CA CYS A 575 16.24 -25.65 12.36
C CYS A 575 16.70 -27.11 12.43
N GLU A 576 15.76 -28.05 12.36
CA GLU A 576 16.08 -29.48 12.31
C GLU A 576 16.05 -29.96 10.86
N SER A 577 17.06 -30.73 10.46
CA SER A 577 17.15 -31.51 9.22
C SER A 577 17.28 -32.99 9.54
N ASP A 578 17.18 -33.89 8.57
CA ASP A 578 17.24 -35.34 8.80
C ASP A 578 18.50 -35.77 9.57
N ASP A 579 19.66 -35.15 9.29
CA ASP A 579 20.96 -35.52 9.88
C ASP A 579 21.57 -34.50 10.85
N ALA A 580 21.03 -33.27 10.93
CA ALA A 580 21.65 -32.18 11.68
C ALA A 580 20.66 -31.20 12.31
N LEU A 581 21.06 -30.61 13.44
CA LEU A 581 20.39 -29.48 14.08
C LEU A 581 21.20 -28.21 13.81
N PHE A 582 20.55 -27.17 13.28
CA PHE A 582 21.17 -25.88 13.05
C PHE A 582 20.73 -24.88 14.12
N ALA A 583 21.70 -24.17 14.70
CA ALA A 583 21.49 -23.09 15.66
C ALA A 583 22.04 -21.79 15.09
N GLY A 584 21.20 -20.75 14.99
CA GLY A 584 21.59 -19.43 14.49
C GLY A 584 21.54 -18.37 15.57
N THR A 585 22.56 -17.51 15.68
CA THR A 585 22.71 -16.56 16.79
C THR A 585 22.90 -15.13 16.34
N TYR A 586 22.15 -14.20 16.94
CA TYR A 586 22.12 -12.80 16.53
C TYR A 586 23.08 -11.92 17.33
N LEU A 587 23.85 -11.09 16.61
CA LEU A 587 24.54 -9.92 17.15
C LEU A 587 23.78 -8.66 16.70
N LEU A 588 23.29 -7.87 17.67
CA LEU A 588 22.61 -6.61 17.42
C LEU A 588 23.57 -5.44 17.64
N PRO A 589 23.91 -4.66 16.60
CA PRO A 589 24.22 -3.25 16.76
C PRO A 589 23.02 -2.39 16.32
N PRO A 590 22.58 -1.38 17.09
CA PRO A 590 21.63 -0.38 16.60
C PRO A 590 22.30 0.53 15.56
N PRO A 591 21.63 1.01 14.48
CA PRO A 591 20.21 0.92 14.12
C PRO A 591 20.00 0.33 12.70
N HIS A 592 20.29 -0.96 12.49
CA HIS A 592 20.16 -1.58 11.16
C HIS A 592 19.10 -2.69 11.11
N ARG A 593 18.39 -2.80 9.97
CA ARG A 593 17.30 -3.78 9.72
C ARG A 593 17.77 -5.23 9.51
N LEU A 594 19.08 -5.49 9.51
CA LEU A 594 19.69 -6.80 9.30
C LEU A 594 20.48 -7.18 10.55
N LEU A 595 20.35 -8.45 10.97
CA LEU A 595 21.05 -9.00 12.13
C LEU A 595 22.25 -9.81 11.65
N ASP A 596 23.45 -9.53 12.17
CA ASP A 596 24.59 -10.41 11.94
C ASP A 596 24.30 -11.73 12.66
N THR A 597 24.25 -12.82 11.90
CA THR A 597 23.86 -14.16 12.34
C THR A 597 24.95 -15.17 12.01
N THR A 598 25.50 -15.82 13.02
CA THR A 598 26.38 -16.97 12.82
C THR A 598 25.56 -18.24 12.88
N LEU A 599 25.70 -19.10 11.87
CA LEU A 599 24.99 -20.38 11.79
C LEU A 599 25.92 -21.53 12.17
N TYR A 600 25.48 -22.40 13.07
CA TYR A 600 26.20 -23.59 13.51
C TYR A 600 25.46 -24.86 13.07
N ARG A 601 26.21 -25.90 12.67
CA ARG A 601 25.69 -27.24 12.39
C ARG A 601 26.08 -28.19 13.54
N LEU A 602 25.09 -28.88 14.09
CA LEU A 602 25.23 -29.89 15.14
C LEU A 602 24.85 -31.26 14.55
N SER A 603 25.63 -32.30 14.81
CA SER A 603 25.33 -33.66 14.37
C SER A 603 24.24 -34.27 15.26
N LYS A 604 23.30 -35.02 14.68
CA LYS A 604 22.28 -35.75 15.46
C LYS A 604 22.83 -36.98 16.17
N SER A 605 23.79 -37.69 15.57
CA SER A 605 24.34 -38.94 16.11
C SER A 605 25.37 -38.71 17.22
N ALA A 606 26.00 -37.53 17.24
CA ALA A 606 26.89 -37.06 18.30
C ALA A 606 26.86 -35.52 18.29
N PRO A 607 26.03 -34.87 19.11
CA PRO A 607 25.81 -33.42 19.08
C PRO A 607 26.96 -32.63 19.71
N THR A 608 28.18 -32.90 19.27
CA THR A 608 29.29 -31.96 19.35
C THR A 608 29.11 -30.88 18.29
N LEU A 609 29.62 -29.67 18.53
CA LEU A 609 29.73 -28.64 17.50
C LEU A 609 30.49 -29.24 16.30
N VAL A 610 29.79 -29.46 15.18
CA VAL A 610 30.42 -30.10 14.01
C VAL A 610 31.15 -29.05 13.20
N GLU A 611 30.48 -27.92 12.94
CA GLU A 611 30.98 -26.92 12.01
C GLU A 611 30.30 -25.55 12.20
N ARG A 612 31.09 -24.47 12.16
CA ARG A 612 30.57 -23.10 11.94
C ARG A 612 30.32 -22.93 10.45
N VAL A 613 29.05 -22.88 10.05
CA VAL A 613 28.64 -22.83 8.63
C VAL A 613 29.00 -21.48 7.98
N GLY A 614 29.00 -20.40 8.77
CA GLY A 614 29.46 -19.08 8.33
C GLY A 614 28.76 -17.93 9.05
N ASP A 615 29.18 -16.71 8.70
CA ASP A 615 28.55 -15.46 9.12
C ASP A 615 27.65 -14.93 8.01
N PHE A 616 26.44 -14.59 8.40
CA PHE A 616 25.37 -14.16 7.52
C PHE A 616 24.74 -12.88 8.07
N ARG A 617 24.05 -12.14 7.21
CA ARG A 617 23.06 -11.16 7.63
C ARG A 617 21.70 -11.81 7.49
N SER A 618 20.96 -11.92 8.57
CA SER A 618 19.58 -12.40 8.52
C SER A 618 18.62 -11.22 8.63
N PHE A 619 17.47 -11.35 7.99
CA PHE A 619 16.35 -10.50 8.34
C PHE A 619 15.85 -10.90 9.75
N PRO A 620 15.48 -9.95 10.62
CA PRO A 620 14.84 -10.28 11.88
C PRO A 620 13.59 -11.13 11.59
N PRO A 621 13.43 -12.30 12.22
CA PRO A 621 12.24 -13.11 12.03
C PRO A 621 11.03 -12.29 12.51
N SER A 622 10.16 -11.92 11.58
CA SER A 622 8.94 -11.17 11.91
C SER A 622 7.86 -12.07 12.51
N SER A 623 8.03 -13.41 12.55
CA SER A 623 7.22 -14.34 13.36
C SER A 623 7.75 -15.79 13.45
N ALA A 624 7.47 -16.51 14.56
CA ALA A 624 7.67 -17.95 14.86
C ALA A 624 7.04 -18.98 13.92
N ALA A 625 6.20 -18.62 12.95
CA ALA A 625 5.47 -19.63 12.16
C ALA A 625 6.35 -20.38 11.13
N SER A 626 7.65 -20.13 11.06
CA SER A 626 8.55 -20.89 10.20
C SER A 626 10.01 -20.77 10.68
N PRO A 627 10.72 -21.89 10.92
CA PRO A 627 12.07 -21.84 11.47
C PRO A 627 13.13 -21.39 10.45
N THR A 628 12.81 -21.35 9.15
CA THR A 628 13.82 -21.14 8.13
C THR A 628 14.16 -19.66 7.94
N THR A 629 15.37 -19.31 8.38
CA THR A 629 15.96 -17.98 8.24
C THR A 629 16.53 -17.84 6.84
N LEU A 630 16.26 -16.72 6.17
CA LEU A 630 16.99 -16.35 4.96
C LEU A 630 18.32 -15.75 5.36
N PHE A 631 19.39 -16.31 4.81
CA PHE A 631 20.75 -15.93 5.11
C PHE A 631 21.32 -15.12 3.94
N LEU A 632 21.67 -13.87 4.19
CA LEU A 632 22.30 -13.00 3.20
C LEU A 632 23.81 -13.01 3.44
N ARG A 633 24.60 -13.59 2.52
CA ARG A 633 26.07 -13.54 2.65
C ARG A 633 26.59 -12.13 2.40
N PRO A 634 27.83 -11.81 2.84
CA PRO A 634 28.47 -10.52 2.58
C PRO A 634 28.54 -10.12 1.08
N ASP A 635 28.50 -11.10 0.17
CA ASP A 635 28.46 -10.90 -1.29
C ASP A 635 27.06 -10.59 -1.84
N ARG A 636 26.08 -10.30 -0.96
CA ARG A 636 24.67 -10.00 -1.27
C ARG A 636 23.88 -11.15 -1.89
N LYS A 637 24.41 -12.37 -1.88
CA LYS A 637 23.61 -13.54 -2.28
C LYS A 637 22.70 -13.95 -1.13
N VAL A 638 21.41 -14.08 -1.44
CA VAL A 638 20.40 -14.62 -0.53
C VAL A 638 20.43 -16.13 -0.62
N PHE A 639 20.55 -16.82 0.51
CA PHE A 639 20.54 -18.26 0.63
C PHE A 639 19.36 -18.70 1.51
N TRP A 640 18.73 -19.81 1.13
CA TRP A 640 17.80 -20.55 1.96
C TRP A 640 18.50 -21.85 2.41
N LEU A 641 18.54 -22.11 3.71
CA LEU A 641 18.83 -23.43 4.26
C LEU A 641 17.72 -24.44 3.92
N ASP A 642 17.96 -25.33 2.96
CA ASP A 642 17.09 -26.46 2.68
C ASP A 642 17.14 -27.43 3.87
N LEU A 643 16.02 -27.55 4.59
CA LEU A 643 15.91 -28.38 5.78
C LEU A 643 15.96 -29.88 5.46
N SER A 644 15.65 -30.30 4.24
CA SER A 644 15.76 -31.72 3.87
C SER A 644 17.21 -32.15 3.65
N THR A 645 18.06 -31.25 3.14
CA THR A 645 19.45 -31.57 2.80
C THR A 645 20.48 -30.96 3.75
N GLY A 646 20.07 -30.02 4.60
CA GLY A 646 20.96 -29.22 5.44
C GLY A 646 21.90 -28.30 4.65
N LYS A 647 21.64 -28.05 3.36
CA LYS A 647 22.48 -27.23 2.47
C LYS A 647 21.92 -25.83 2.29
N LEU A 648 22.80 -24.84 2.19
CA LEU A 648 22.44 -23.48 1.77
C LEU A 648 22.26 -23.43 0.24
N VAL A 649 21.03 -23.22 -0.20
CA VAL A 649 20.65 -23.07 -1.61
C VAL A 649 20.54 -21.58 -1.94
N PRO A 650 21.25 -21.05 -2.96
CA PRO A 650 21.12 -19.66 -3.33
C PRO A 650 19.72 -19.38 -3.92
N LEU A 651 18.97 -18.45 -3.33
CA LEU A 651 17.61 -18.11 -3.74
C LEU A 651 17.54 -17.55 -5.17
N PHE A 652 18.63 -16.93 -5.63
CA PHE A 652 18.72 -16.30 -6.96
C PHE A 652 19.57 -17.08 -7.98
N ALA A 653 20.33 -18.11 -7.58
CA ALA A 653 21.05 -18.93 -8.58
C ALA A 653 20.12 -19.86 -9.36
N ALA A 654 18.90 -20.08 -8.85
CA ALA A 654 17.83 -20.79 -9.55
C ALA A 654 17.02 -19.89 -10.51
N PHE A 655 17.33 -18.59 -10.59
CA PHE A 655 16.65 -17.62 -11.44
C PHE A 655 17.55 -17.10 -12.58
#